data_AF-A0A961FR63-F1
#
_entry.id   AF-A0A961FR63-F1
#
_cell.length_a   1.000
_cell.length_b   1.000
_cell.length_c   1.000
_cell.angle_alpha   90.00
_cell.angle_beta   90.00
_cell.angle_gamma   90.00
#
_symmetry.space_group_name_H-M   'P 1'
#
loop_
_entity.id
_entity.type
_entity.pdbx_description
1 polymer ?
#
loop_
_entity_poly.entity_id
_entity_poly.type
_entity_poly.pdbx_seq_one_letter_code
_entity_poly.pdbx_strand_id
1 'polypeptide(L)'
;MKAIHKHPITTLILGGIMVLATSAMAAESRTWTDTQGRTVEAEYLGTEGAGANTSVKLRLPDGREINYPISNLSEADRVFVQANLPKDPIALAAEIDKLVLNKMKESYYGLQKDLADLPARTDLDAGLKQKEKEKIEREMEMCIPNDPTSDEQFLRRIYLDVAGRIPTFDEATEFLSSSDRDKRAKLIDKLLDSEGFVMNTFNYYSDLLRIRDGVVMMGNGTLKADPYIEWVKKCIREKKPFDDMVKEMLTADGQIWDNPASGYLMTDTGMRLCNLSNTFTVFLGTEITCAQCHDHPFEEIYQMDFYRLASFMGYTDTRGGSRDMMGGMNYRSEVDRMSKILKDAGKLRPNQNNDQQLGQIFGTYSYNVHDGQNNEVKLPHDYKYDDGEPNASVEPGAYFGDVVDVEKFDSPRAAFANWMVSPSNPRFTINLVNRLWKRCFGLAQIEPVDNIPGHLDGQAENYELLTFLEQMMKDFDYNVNDFLRVVYNTQAYQREAEIFSPSLDQVDKGTYHFPGPVLRRMTAEQIWDSLVTLTSPNPDGVLRRGWDDYKELMHTDPKTLTSADQIMKFKEDFSKVGGLTDESQEMMMDKNATRVGGVEMVRASEMRLPQPPGHFLRMFGQSDKQLIENQFTGGSSPQVMALLNGNITNEVLASPEAYLIKDVANGTRGKGDKVEKLFLSILTRYPTSEEKSAASSGMRVKGGDRDDPKAEALALGNVVWALVNTREFLFIQ
;
A
#
# COMPACT_ATOMS: atom_id res chain seq x y z
N MET A 1 7.92 -8.41 -40.22
CA MET A 1 7.01 -7.81 -41.23
C MET A 1 5.78 -8.70 -41.40
N LYS A 2 4.80 -8.55 -40.50
CA LYS A 2 3.42 -9.03 -40.69
C LYS A 2 2.57 -7.80 -41.06
N ALA A 3 1.64 -7.99 -41.98
CA ALA A 3 0.86 -6.91 -42.59
C ALA A 3 0.04 -6.13 -41.55
N ILE A 4 0.23 -4.82 -41.54
CA ILE A 4 -0.51 -3.86 -40.72
C ILE A 4 -1.88 -3.66 -41.37
N HIS A 5 -2.93 -4.18 -40.73
CA HIS A 5 -4.30 -3.83 -41.10
C HIS A 5 -4.61 -2.44 -40.56
N LYS A 6 -4.72 -1.47 -41.48
CA LYS A 6 -5.29 -0.15 -41.23
C LYS A 6 -6.78 -0.30 -40.96
N HIS A 7 -7.21 -0.22 -39.71
CA HIS A 7 -8.61 0.00 -39.39
C HIS A 7 -8.89 1.51 -39.30
N PRO A 8 -9.85 2.06 -40.07
CA PRO A 8 -10.33 3.42 -39.87
C PRO A 8 -11.27 3.49 -38.67
N ILE A 9 -11.07 4.49 -37.80
CA ILE A 9 -11.80 4.77 -36.55
C ILE A 9 -13.24 5.30 -36.80
N THR A 10 -13.90 4.89 -37.90
CA THR A 10 -15.25 5.37 -38.24
C THR A 10 -16.40 4.45 -37.80
N THR A 11 -16.12 3.38 -37.05
CA THR A 11 -17.18 2.46 -36.58
C THR A 11 -17.01 2.09 -35.11
N LEU A 12 -17.36 3.02 -34.21
CA LEU A 12 -17.42 2.77 -32.76
C LEU A 12 -18.59 3.51 -32.09
N ILE A 13 -19.68 3.72 -32.84
CA ILE A 13 -20.96 4.16 -32.30
C ILE A 13 -22.01 3.15 -32.78
N LEU A 14 -22.23 2.09 -32.00
CA LEU A 14 -23.51 1.36 -31.97
C LEU A 14 -23.44 0.25 -30.92
N GLY A 15 -24.31 0.36 -29.91
CA GLY A 15 -24.79 -0.79 -29.14
C GLY A 15 -24.46 -0.75 -27.65
N GLY A 16 -25.31 -0.08 -26.86
CA GLY A 16 -25.29 -0.20 -25.41
C GLY A 16 -25.98 0.92 -24.64
N ILE A 17 -27.14 1.40 -25.08
CA ILE A 17 -28.01 2.19 -24.18
C ILE A 17 -28.58 1.19 -23.17
N MET A 18 -27.85 1.00 -22.07
CA MET A 18 -28.39 0.38 -20.88
C MET A 18 -29.25 1.46 -20.22
N VAL A 19 -30.57 1.32 -20.36
CA VAL A 19 -31.52 2.11 -19.55
C VAL A 19 -31.33 1.64 -18.12
N LEU A 20 -30.51 2.37 -17.36
CA LEU A 20 -30.46 2.27 -15.90
C LEU A 20 -31.83 2.69 -15.40
N ALA A 21 -32.63 1.71 -14.98
CA ALA A 21 -33.73 1.95 -14.06
C ALA A 21 -33.07 2.38 -12.75
N THR A 22 -32.91 3.69 -12.57
CA THR A 22 -32.58 4.26 -11.28
C THR A 22 -33.66 3.81 -10.30
N SER A 23 -33.24 3.18 -9.21
CA SER A 23 -34.11 2.97 -8.05
C SER A 23 -34.57 4.34 -7.57
N ALA A 24 -35.77 4.74 -7.99
CA ALA A 24 -36.40 5.96 -7.54
C ALA A 24 -36.68 5.83 -6.04
N MET A 25 -35.80 6.40 -5.21
CA MET A 25 -36.25 6.95 -3.95
C MET A 25 -37.29 8.02 -4.29
N ALA A 26 -38.43 7.99 -3.59
CA ALA A 26 -39.48 8.98 -3.78
C ALA A 26 -38.86 10.37 -3.69
N ALA A 27 -38.96 11.12 -4.78
CA ALA A 27 -38.33 12.41 -4.90
C ALA A 27 -39.11 13.43 -4.06
N GLU A 28 -38.70 13.60 -2.81
CA GLU A 28 -39.30 14.57 -1.91
C GLU A 28 -38.83 15.98 -2.31
N SER A 29 -39.80 16.86 -2.58
CA SER A 29 -39.55 18.29 -2.75
C SER A 29 -39.06 18.87 -1.42
N ARG A 30 -37.99 19.67 -1.48
CA ARG A 30 -37.42 20.37 -0.31
C ARG A 30 -37.14 21.83 -0.64
N THR A 31 -37.04 22.66 0.39
CA THR A 31 -36.62 24.05 0.27
C THR A 31 -35.09 24.12 0.28
N TRP A 32 -34.51 24.57 -0.84
CA TRP A 32 -33.09 24.81 -1.04
C TRP A 32 -32.77 26.27 -0.74
N THR A 33 -31.64 26.53 -0.10
CA THR A 33 -31.19 27.87 0.31
C THR A 33 -29.79 28.12 -0.23
N ASP A 34 -29.55 29.31 -0.78
CA ASP A 34 -28.22 29.72 -1.24
C ASP A 34 -27.42 30.49 -0.17
N THR A 35 -26.15 30.79 -0.45
CA THR A 35 -25.24 31.55 0.43
C THR A 35 -25.69 33.00 0.66
N GLN A 36 -26.65 33.51 -0.12
CA GLN A 36 -27.26 34.83 0.04
C GLN A 36 -28.61 34.77 0.78
N GLY A 37 -29.03 33.59 1.24
CA GLY A 37 -30.29 33.38 1.96
C GLY A 37 -31.54 33.34 1.07
N ARG A 38 -31.39 33.24 -0.26
CA ARG A 38 -32.51 33.07 -1.19
C ARG A 38 -32.95 31.61 -1.19
N THR A 39 -34.26 31.37 -1.21
CA THR A 39 -34.82 30.02 -1.14
C THR A 39 -35.57 29.63 -2.41
N VAL A 40 -35.55 28.34 -2.74
CA VAL A 40 -36.33 27.75 -3.84
C VAL A 40 -36.84 26.36 -3.44
N GLU A 41 -38.11 26.07 -3.68
CA GLU A 41 -38.61 24.70 -3.57
C GLU A 41 -38.30 23.93 -4.84
N ALA A 42 -37.65 22.78 -4.71
CA ALA A 42 -37.31 21.94 -5.85
C ALA A 42 -37.10 20.48 -5.44
N GLU A 43 -37.37 19.58 -6.38
CA GLU A 43 -37.09 18.15 -6.31
C GLU A 43 -35.61 17.91 -6.62
N TYR A 44 -34.92 17.10 -5.81
CA TYR A 44 -33.54 16.69 -6.05
C TYR A 44 -33.48 15.64 -7.17
N LEU A 45 -32.72 15.92 -8.24
CA LEU A 45 -32.52 14.97 -9.34
C LEU A 45 -31.12 14.34 -9.37
N GLY A 46 -30.20 14.81 -8.54
CA GLY A 46 -28.79 14.37 -8.51
C GLY A 46 -27.81 15.54 -8.60
N THR A 47 -26.54 15.23 -8.89
CA THR A 47 -25.48 16.21 -9.15
C THR A 47 -24.91 16.06 -10.55
N GLU A 48 -24.43 17.15 -11.13
CA GLU A 48 -23.84 17.21 -12.47
C GLU A 48 -22.57 18.07 -12.43
N GLY A 49 -21.48 17.59 -13.04
CA GLY A 49 -20.17 18.26 -13.03
C GLY A 49 -19.17 17.67 -12.04
N ALA A 50 -17.95 18.20 -12.04
CA ALA A 50 -16.81 17.74 -11.24
C ALA A 50 -16.08 18.91 -10.55
N GLY A 51 -15.47 18.65 -9.40
CA GLY A 51 -14.64 19.62 -8.68
C GLY A 51 -15.42 20.83 -8.16
N ALA A 52 -14.81 22.01 -8.22
CA ALA A 52 -15.42 23.29 -7.84
C ALA A 52 -16.65 23.69 -8.68
N ASN A 53 -16.89 23.00 -9.81
CA ASN A 53 -18.01 23.24 -10.72
C ASN A 53 -19.18 22.26 -10.52
N THR A 54 -19.11 21.39 -9.50
CA THR A 54 -20.19 20.46 -9.19
C THR A 54 -21.46 21.24 -8.88
N SER A 55 -22.51 20.96 -9.64
CA SER A 55 -23.81 21.60 -9.54
C SER A 55 -24.86 20.60 -9.11
N VAL A 56 -25.77 21.03 -8.24
CA VAL A 56 -26.95 20.25 -7.90
C VAL A 56 -27.98 20.40 -9.03
N LYS A 57 -28.53 19.29 -9.49
CA LYS A 57 -29.58 19.26 -10.51
C LYS A 57 -30.94 19.20 -9.82
N LEU A 58 -31.75 20.22 -10.03
CA LEU A 58 -33.03 20.41 -9.33
C LEU A 58 -34.17 20.53 -10.34
N ARG A 59 -35.31 19.90 -10.05
CA ARG A 59 -36.57 20.13 -10.79
C ARG A 59 -37.46 21.09 -10.02
N LEU A 60 -37.78 22.22 -10.63
CA LEU A 60 -38.72 23.19 -10.08
C LEU A 60 -40.16 22.66 -10.20
N PRO A 61 -41.13 23.19 -9.41
CA PRO A 61 -42.54 22.80 -9.48
C PRO A 61 -43.20 23.01 -10.85
N ASP A 62 -42.62 23.89 -11.68
CA ASP A 62 -43.03 24.15 -13.06
C ASP A 62 -42.48 23.13 -14.08
N GLY A 63 -41.74 22.12 -13.62
CA GLY A 63 -41.13 21.08 -14.43
C GLY A 63 -39.79 21.44 -15.08
N ARG A 64 -39.28 22.66 -14.88
CA ARG A 64 -37.97 23.05 -15.41
C ARG A 64 -36.84 22.47 -14.56
N GLU A 65 -35.81 21.97 -15.23
CA GLU A 65 -34.57 21.51 -14.60
C GLU A 65 -33.55 22.65 -14.56
N ILE A 66 -32.93 22.86 -13.41
CA ILE A 66 -31.88 23.85 -13.21
C ILE A 66 -30.64 23.18 -12.61
N ASN A 67 -29.47 23.66 -13.01
CA ASN A 67 -28.19 23.29 -12.41
C ASN A 67 -27.73 24.46 -11.56
N TYR A 68 -27.45 24.20 -10.28
CA TYR A 68 -27.04 25.24 -9.33
C TYR A 68 -25.73 24.85 -8.62
N PRO A 69 -24.67 25.67 -8.65
CA PRO A 69 -23.38 25.32 -8.06
C PRO A 69 -23.49 24.99 -6.56
N ILE A 70 -22.94 23.83 -6.14
CA ILE A 70 -22.97 23.39 -4.74
C ILE A 70 -22.25 24.39 -3.82
N SER A 71 -21.18 25.02 -4.32
CA SER A 71 -20.43 26.06 -3.61
C SER A 71 -21.28 27.27 -3.19
N ASN A 72 -22.40 27.49 -3.89
CA ASN A 72 -23.32 28.58 -3.62
C ASN A 72 -24.52 28.16 -2.75
N LEU A 73 -24.58 26.91 -2.27
CA LEU A 73 -25.63 26.44 -1.37
C LEU A 73 -25.31 26.73 0.11
N SER A 74 -26.37 26.79 0.93
CA SER A 74 -26.25 26.86 2.39
C SER A 74 -25.48 25.66 2.95
N GLU A 75 -24.90 25.78 4.14
CA GLU A 75 -24.18 24.68 4.79
C GLU A 75 -25.06 23.43 5.00
N ALA A 76 -26.31 23.63 5.46
CA ALA A 76 -27.26 22.53 5.64
C ALA A 76 -27.61 21.82 4.31
N ASP A 77 -27.73 22.58 3.22
CA ASP A 77 -28.00 22.01 1.89
C ASP A 77 -26.79 21.32 1.27
N ARG A 78 -25.58 21.82 1.55
CA ARG A 78 -24.34 21.15 1.16
C ARG A 78 -24.19 19.81 1.87
N VAL A 79 -24.48 19.75 3.17
CA VAL A 79 -24.48 18.49 3.95
C VAL A 79 -25.51 17.50 3.39
N PHE A 80 -26.70 17.96 3.02
CA PHE A 80 -27.71 17.10 2.38
C PHE A 80 -27.25 16.59 1.00
N VAL A 81 -26.65 17.44 0.16
CA VAL A 81 -26.13 17.02 -1.15
C VAL A 81 -24.99 16.04 -0.97
N GLN A 82 -24.05 16.29 -0.05
CA GLN A 82 -22.93 15.40 0.25
C GLN A 82 -23.41 14.02 0.75
N ALA A 83 -24.47 13.99 1.57
CA ALA A 83 -25.11 12.74 1.98
C ALA A 83 -25.77 11.98 0.82
N ASN A 84 -26.12 12.68 -0.27
CA ASN A 84 -26.84 12.15 -1.43
C ASN A 84 -26.05 12.28 -2.77
N LEU A 85 -24.74 12.51 -2.71
CA LEU A 85 -23.87 12.45 -3.88
C LEU A 85 -23.97 11.02 -4.46
N PRO A 86 -23.80 10.83 -5.78
CA PRO A 86 -23.61 9.49 -6.31
C PRO A 86 -22.34 8.89 -5.69
N LYS A 87 -22.53 8.14 -4.60
CA LYS A 87 -21.51 7.24 -4.04
C LYS A 87 -21.38 5.96 -4.88
N ASP A 88 -22.12 5.89 -5.99
CA ASP A 88 -22.08 4.76 -6.90
C ASP A 88 -20.68 4.66 -7.51
N PRO A 89 -19.90 3.63 -7.14
CA PRO A 89 -18.53 3.49 -7.63
C PRO A 89 -18.45 3.35 -9.15
N ILE A 90 -19.51 2.84 -9.78
CA ILE A 90 -19.58 2.62 -11.23
C ILE A 90 -19.68 3.96 -11.97
N ALA A 91 -20.49 4.89 -11.45
CA ALA A 91 -20.65 6.21 -12.06
C ALA A 91 -19.36 7.04 -11.98
N LEU A 92 -18.68 7.00 -10.84
CA LEU A 92 -17.40 7.68 -10.65
C LEU A 92 -16.31 7.06 -11.53
N ALA A 93 -16.29 5.73 -11.66
CA ALA A 93 -15.36 5.01 -12.54
C ALA A 93 -15.54 5.41 -14.01
N ALA A 94 -16.79 5.58 -14.46
CA ALA A 94 -17.09 6.02 -15.82
C ALA A 94 -16.59 7.45 -16.11
N GLU A 95 -16.60 8.35 -15.12
CA GLU A 95 -16.05 9.70 -15.29
C GLU A 95 -14.52 9.67 -15.36
N ILE A 96 -13.84 8.82 -14.56
CA ILE A 96 -12.39 8.60 -14.69
C ILE A 96 -12.05 8.11 -16.10
N ASP A 97 -12.78 7.11 -16.61
CA ASP A 97 -12.55 6.56 -17.95
C ASP A 97 -12.71 7.63 -19.03
N LYS A 98 -13.70 8.51 -18.88
CA LYS A 98 -13.93 9.62 -19.81
C LYS A 98 -12.78 10.63 -19.79
N LEU A 99 -12.24 10.98 -18.61
CA LEU A 99 -11.09 11.89 -18.50
C LEU A 99 -9.82 11.29 -19.13
N VAL A 100 -9.58 9.99 -18.90
CA VAL A 100 -8.48 9.24 -19.53
C VAL A 100 -8.63 9.24 -21.06
N LEU A 101 -9.81 8.89 -21.57
CA LEU A 101 -10.08 8.85 -23.01
C LEU A 101 -10.01 10.21 -23.69
N ASN A 102 -10.44 11.28 -23.02
CA ASN A 102 -10.35 12.64 -23.55
C ASN A 102 -8.89 13.05 -23.72
N LYS A 103 -8.04 12.76 -22.73
CA LYS A 103 -6.62 13.08 -22.81
C LYS A 103 -5.91 12.32 -23.92
N MET A 104 -6.20 11.02 -24.07
CA MET A 104 -5.70 10.23 -25.20
C MET A 104 -6.06 10.83 -26.56
N LYS A 105 -7.32 11.27 -26.72
CA LYS A 105 -7.79 11.88 -27.98
C LYS A 105 -7.06 13.20 -28.26
N GLU A 106 -6.94 14.06 -27.24
CA GLU A 106 -6.21 15.33 -27.35
C GLU A 106 -4.78 15.08 -27.84
N SER A 107 -4.05 14.19 -27.17
CA SER A 107 -2.68 13.83 -27.54
C SER A 107 -2.60 13.21 -28.94
N TYR A 108 -3.52 12.31 -29.30
CA TYR A 108 -3.54 11.69 -30.63
C TYR A 108 -3.68 12.71 -31.75
N TYR A 109 -4.60 13.68 -31.62
CA TYR A 109 -4.80 14.72 -32.64
C TYR A 109 -3.64 15.73 -32.67
N GLY A 110 -3.02 16.02 -31.53
CA GLY A 110 -1.79 16.81 -31.45
C GLY A 110 -0.65 16.14 -32.22
N LEU A 111 -0.37 14.86 -31.93
CA LEU A 111 0.65 14.06 -32.60
C LEU A 111 0.37 13.88 -34.10
N GLN A 112 -0.89 13.71 -34.49
CA GLN A 112 -1.29 13.64 -35.89
C GLN A 112 -0.93 14.92 -36.65
N LYS A 113 -1.09 16.08 -36.01
CA LYS A 113 -0.70 17.37 -36.57
C LYS A 113 0.82 17.49 -36.67
N ASP A 114 1.55 17.12 -35.61
CA ASP A 114 3.02 17.15 -35.61
C ASP A 114 3.61 16.25 -36.70
N LEU A 115 3.01 15.06 -36.91
CA LEU A 115 3.37 14.15 -38.00
C LEU A 115 3.15 14.78 -39.39
N ALA A 116 2.09 15.57 -39.56
CA ALA A 116 1.78 16.26 -40.80
C ALA A 116 2.72 17.45 -41.06
N ASP A 117 3.17 18.13 -40.00
CA ASP A 117 4.07 19.30 -40.07
C ASP A 117 5.55 18.89 -40.17
N LEU A 118 5.91 17.67 -39.76
CA LEU A 118 7.29 17.14 -39.74
C LEU A 118 8.05 17.27 -41.08
N PRO A 119 7.45 17.02 -42.27
CA PRO A 119 8.13 17.23 -43.54
C PRO A 119 8.59 18.67 -43.76
N ALA A 120 7.84 19.66 -43.24
CA ALA A 120 8.09 21.08 -43.41
C ALA A 120 9.17 21.65 -42.46
N ARG A 121 9.57 20.91 -41.42
CA ARG A 121 10.64 21.31 -40.49
C ARG A 121 11.98 21.45 -41.20
N THR A 122 12.60 22.63 -41.18
CA THR A 122 13.89 22.91 -41.85
C THR A 122 15.11 22.70 -40.95
N ASP A 123 14.88 22.56 -39.64
CA ASP A 123 15.88 22.37 -38.59
C ASP A 123 16.36 20.91 -38.43
N LEU A 124 15.68 19.95 -39.06
CA LEU A 124 16.00 18.53 -38.99
C LEU A 124 16.46 17.99 -40.35
N ASP A 125 17.51 17.17 -40.34
CA ASP A 125 17.91 16.39 -41.52
C ASP A 125 16.96 15.21 -41.78
N ALA A 126 17.13 14.54 -42.92
CA ALA A 126 16.26 13.43 -43.33
C ALA A 126 16.31 12.23 -42.36
N GLY A 127 17.45 11.95 -41.73
CA GLY A 127 17.62 10.85 -40.78
C GLY A 127 16.94 11.15 -39.44
N LEU A 128 17.05 12.39 -38.96
CA LEU A 128 16.36 12.85 -37.76
C LEU A 128 14.85 12.93 -37.96
N LYS A 129 14.38 13.39 -39.12
CA LYS A 129 12.95 13.35 -39.48
C LYS A 129 12.39 11.93 -39.46
N GLN A 130 13.14 10.95 -39.95
CA GLN A 130 12.69 9.55 -39.92
C GLN A 130 12.58 9.01 -38.48
N LYS A 131 13.54 9.33 -37.61
CA LYS A 131 13.47 8.94 -36.19
C LYS A 131 12.32 9.61 -35.46
N GLU A 132 12.10 10.89 -35.70
CA GLU A 132 11.00 11.62 -35.08
C GLU A 132 9.65 11.11 -35.55
N LYS A 133 9.55 10.76 -36.84
CA LYS A 133 8.37 10.09 -37.40
C LYS A 133 8.07 8.77 -36.68
N GLU A 134 9.08 7.91 -36.53
CA GLU A 134 8.94 6.62 -35.83
C GLU A 134 8.55 6.81 -34.35
N LYS A 135 9.07 7.86 -33.70
CA LYS A 135 8.70 8.25 -32.33
C LYS A 135 7.22 8.65 -32.25
N ILE A 136 6.79 9.58 -33.10
CA ILE A 136 5.40 10.07 -33.14
C ILE A 136 4.44 8.92 -33.45
N GLU A 137 4.74 8.08 -34.44
CA GLU A 137 3.90 6.93 -34.78
C GLU A 137 3.75 5.96 -33.59
N ARG A 138 4.83 5.73 -32.83
CA ARG A 138 4.77 4.92 -31.59
C ARG A 138 3.95 5.58 -30.49
N GLU A 139 4.08 6.89 -30.28
CA GLU A 139 3.28 7.61 -29.26
C GLU A 139 1.80 7.65 -29.63
N MET A 140 1.48 7.75 -30.93
CA MET A 140 0.11 7.65 -31.41
C MET A 140 -0.51 6.27 -31.14
N GLU A 141 0.27 5.18 -31.20
CA GLU A 141 -0.20 3.83 -30.84
C GLU A 141 -0.58 3.76 -29.35
N MET A 142 0.18 4.42 -28.46
CA MET A 142 -0.13 4.46 -27.02
C MET A 142 -1.32 5.37 -26.66
N CYS A 143 -1.75 6.24 -27.58
CA CYS A 143 -2.98 7.03 -27.42
C CYS A 143 -4.25 6.23 -27.79
N ILE A 144 -4.12 4.94 -28.11
CA ILE A 144 -5.24 4.05 -28.40
C ILE A 144 -5.44 3.15 -27.18
N PRO A 145 -6.66 3.08 -26.60
CA PRO A 145 -6.92 2.19 -25.48
C PRO A 145 -6.68 0.72 -25.83
N ASN A 146 -6.05 -0.02 -24.92
CA ASN A 146 -5.80 -1.46 -25.10
C ASN A 146 -7.10 -2.27 -25.07
N ASP A 147 -7.08 -3.49 -25.60
CA ASP A 147 -8.25 -4.37 -25.59
C ASP A 147 -8.71 -4.69 -24.15
N PRO A 148 -10.00 -4.99 -23.92
CA PRO A 148 -10.47 -5.43 -22.61
C PRO A 148 -9.82 -6.76 -22.18
N THR A 149 -9.47 -6.88 -20.89
CA THR A 149 -8.90 -8.12 -20.34
C THR A 149 -9.88 -9.29 -20.37
N SER A 150 -9.34 -10.50 -20.54
CA SER A 150 -10.08 -11.73 -20.29
C SER A 150 -10.42 -11.88 -18.79
N ASP A 151 -11.39 -12.73 -18.46
CA ASP A 151 -11.79 -12.96 -17.07
C ASP A 151 -10.67 -13.62 -16.25
N GLU A 152 -9.84 -14.48 -16.87
CA GLU A 152 -8.67 -15.11 -16.26
C GLU A 152 -7.60 -14.07 -15.88
N GLN A 153 -7.26 -13.17 -16.81
CA GLN A 153 -6.30 -12.10 -16.58
C GLN A 153 -6.80 -11.11 -15.53
N PHE A 154 -8.08 -10.71 -15.61
CA PHE A 154 -8.70 -9.84 -14.61
C PHE A 154 -8.64 -10.48 -13.22
N LEU A 155 -9.04 -11.75 -13.11
CA LEU A 155 -9.05 -12.50 -11.86
C LEU A 155 -7.64 -12.54 -11.24
N ARG A 156 -6.62 -12.86 -12.03
CA ARG A 156 -5.24 -12.90 -11.56
C ARG A 156 -4.77 -11.53 -11.06
N ARG A 157 -5.00 -10.49 -11.87
CA ARG A 157 -4.60 -9.11 -11.57
C ARG A 157 -5.23 -8.60 -10.29
N ILE A 158 -6.55 -8.74 -10.14
CA ILE A 158 -7.27 -8.20 -8.98
C ILE A 158 -6.89 -8.93 -7.68
N TYR A 159 -6.67 -10.24 -7.72
CA TYR A 159 -6.21 -10.99 -6.54
C TYR A 159 -4.81 -10.57 -6.12
N LEU A 160 -3.90 -10.34 -7.06
CA LEU A 160 -2.55 -9.88 -6.76
C LEU A 160 -2.52 -8.42 -6.29
N ASP A 161 -3.30 -7.53 -6.92
CA ASP A 161 -3.35 -6.11 -6.54
C ASP A 161 -4.05 -5.87 -5.20
N VAL A 162 -5.15 -6.57 -4.95
CA VAL A 162 -5.96 -6.39 -3.73
C VAL A 162 -5.50 -7.32 -2.63
N ALA A 163 -5.51 -8.63 -2.85
CA ALA A 163 -5.22 -9.63 -1.82
C ALA A 163 -3.72 -9.93 -1.65
N GLY A 164 -2.87 -9.54 -2.60
CA GLY A 164 -1.43 -9.78 -2.56
C GLY A 164 -1.03 -11.24 -2.84
N ARG A 165 -1.92 -12.06 -3.37
CA ARG A 165 -1.67 -13.48 -3.68
C ARG A 165 -2.47 -13.90 -4.91
N ILE A 166 -2.10 -15.02 -5.54
CA ILE A 166 -2.96 -15.68 -6.53
C ILE A 166 -4.25 -16.26 -5.88
N PRO A 167 -5.34 -16.43 -6.64
CA PRO A 167 -6.53 -17.11 -6.13
C PRO A 167 -6.26 -18.60 -5.88
N THR A 168 -6.96 -19.18 -4.90
CA THR A 168 -7.06 -20.62 -4.72
C THR A 168 -7.86 -21.26 -5.87
N PHE A 169 -7.75 -22.57 -6.04
CA PHE A 169 -8.51 -23.30 -7.07
C PHE A 169 -10.03 -23.09 -6.95
N ASP A 170 -10.55 -23.12 -5.72
CA ASP A 170 -11.97 -22.99 -5.45
C ASP A 170 -12.45 -21.56 -5.74
N GLU A 171 -11.69 -20.55 -5.30
CA GLU A 171 -11.94 -19.13 -5.63
C GLU A 171 -11.94 -18.88 -7.15
N ALA A 172 -10.98 -19.45 -7.87
CA ALA A 172 -10.88 -19.27 -9.31
C ALA A 172 -12.04 -19.95 -10.06
N THR A 173 -12.42 -21.16 -9.65
CA THR A 173 -13.52 -21.91 -10.27
C THR A 173 -14.86 -21.27 -9.98
N GLU A 174 -15.08 -20.76 -8.75
CA GLU A 174 -16.29 -20.01 -8.37
C GLU A 174 -16.49 -18.79 -9.29
N PHE A 175 -15.44 -18.02 -9.53
CA PHE A 175 -15.52 -16.83 -10.38
C PHE A 175 -15.71 -17.16 -11.87
N LEU A 176 -14.92 -18.10 -12.41
CA LEU A 176 -14.95 -18.44 -13.83
C LEU A 176 -16.22 -19.19 -14.26
N SER A 177 -16.85 -19.92 -13.34
CA SER A 177 -18.13 -20.58 -13.61
C SER A 177 -19.35 -19.67 -13.50
N SER A 178 -19.21 -18.48 -12.90
CA SER A 178 -20.30 -17.52 -12.75
C SER A 178 -20.64 -16.82 -14.07
N SER A 179 -21.93 -16.80 -14.40
CA SER A 179 -22.51 -16.10 -15.56
C SER A 179 -23.13 -14.74 -15.19
N ASP A 180 -22.89 -14.25 -13.98
CA ASP A 180 -23.41 -12.96 -13.52
C ASP A 180 -22.75 -11.80 -14.27
N ARG A 181 -23.54 -10.80 -14.67
CA ARG A 181 -23.05 -9.61 -15.38
C ARG A 181 -22.17 -8.73 -14.49
N ASP A 182 -22.45 -8.71 -13.19
CA ASP A 182 -21.75 -7.85 -12.21
C ASP A 182 -20.69 -8.62 -11.42
N LYS A 183 -20.27 -9.81 -11.90
CA LYS A 183 -19.34 -10.67 -11.16
C LYS A 183 -18.00 -10.00 -10.83
N ARG A 184 -17.50 -9.11 -11.70
CA ARG A 184 -16.25 -8.35 -11.48
C ARG A 184 -16.39 -7.36 -10.33
N ALA A 185 -17.46 -6.58 -10.32
CA ALA A 185 -17.75 -5.62 -9.25
C ALA A 185 -17.94 -6.33 -7.90
N LYS A 186 -18.72 -7.42 -7.87
CA LYS A 186 -18.92 -8.23 -6.65
C LYS A 186 -17.63 -8.85 -6.13
N LEU A 187 -16.73 -9.28 -7.03
CA LEU A 187 -15.43 -9.79 -6.64
C LEU A 187 -14.55 -8.69 -6.04
N ILE A 188 -14.54 -7.50 -6.62
CA ILE A 188 -13.80 -6.34 -6.09
C ILE A 188 -14.26 -6.05 -4.66
N ASP A 189 -15.57 -6.00 -4.42
CA ASP A 189 -16.12 -5.76 -3.08
C ASP A 189 -15.73 -6.86 -2.08
N LYS A 190 -15.86 -8.14 -2.49
CA LYS A 190 -15.47 -9.30 -1.68
C LYS A 190 -13.98 -9.23 -1.28
N LEU A 191 -13.11 -8.81 -2.21
CA LEU A 191 -11.67 -8.75 -1.97
C LEU A 191 -11.28 -7.55 -1.09
N LEU A 192 -11.88 -6.38 -1.31
CA LEU A 192 -11.60 -5.19 -0.49
C LEU A 192 -12.02 -5.39 0.98
N ASP A 193 -13.06 -6.19 1.23
CA ASP A 193 -13.53 -6.53 2.58
C ASP A 193 -12.79 -7.74 3.19
N SER A 194 -11.80 -8.31 2.50
CA SER A 194 -11.10 -9.52 2.96
C SER A 194 -9.86 -9.23 3.83
N GLU A 195 -9.46 -10.20 4.66
CA GLU A 195 -8.18 -10.15 5.37
C GLU A 195 -6.98 -10.12 4.40
N GLY A 196 -7.10 -10.71 3.21
CA GLY A 196 -6.08 -10.61 2.18
C GLY A 196 -5.77 -9.16 1.79
N PHE A 197 -6.79 -8.30 1.70
CA PHE A 197 -6.60 -6.87 1.46
C PHE A 197 -5.86 -6.19 2.62
N VAL A 198 -6.23 -6.51 3.86
CA VAL A 198 -5.58 -5.98 5.07
C VAL A 198 -4.09 -6.32 5.06
N MET A 199 -3.74 -7.58 4.79
CA MET A 199 -2.36 -8.06 4.77
C MET A 199 -1.52 -7.42 3.66
N ASN A 200 -2.07 -7.34 2.44
CA ASN A 200 -1.36 -6.76 1.31
C ASN A 200 -1.18 -5.23 1.45
N THR A 201 -2.23 -4.53 1.88
CA THR A 201 -2.14 -3.09 2.16
C THR A 201 -1.23 -2.80 3.34
N PHE A 202 -1.21 -3.68 4.35
CA PHE A 202 -0.22 -3.59 5.42
C PHE A 202 1.21 -3.78 4.90
N ASN A 203 1.49 -4.71 3.98
CA ASN A 203 2.82 -4.86 3.40
C ASN A 203 3.28 -3.55 2.73
N TYR A 204 2.39 -2.91 1.97
CA TYR A 204 2.64 -1.59 1.38
C TYR A 204 2.92 -0.51 2.45
N TYR A 205 2.03 -0.36 3.45
CA TYR A 205 2.22 0.61 4.53
C TYR A 205 3.44 0.30 5.41
N SER A 206 3.81 -0.96 5.57
CA SER A 206 4.98 -1.34 6.37
C SER A 206 6.28 -0.86 5.73
N ASP A 207 6.33 -0.75 4.40
CA ASP A 207 7.47 -0.18 3.69
C ASP A 207 7.43 1.36 3.77
N LEU A 208 6.28 1.95 3.45
CA LEU A 208 6.07 3.40 3.46
C LEU A 208 6.33 4.02 4.85
N LEU A 209 5.80 3.41 5.92
CA LEU A 209 5.92 3.85 7.31
C LEU A 209 7.12 3.22 8.04
N ARG A 210 7.97 2.46 7.33
CA ARG A 210 9.19 1.82 7.86
C ARG A 210 8.96 0.94 9.11
N ILE A 211 7.86 0.19 9.12
CA ILE A 211 7.46 -0.67 10.24
C ILE A 211 8.37 -1.90 10.31
N ARG A 212 9.17 -2.01 11.37
CA ARG A 212 10.14 -3.09 11.56
C ARG A 212 10.14 -3.64 12.98
N ASP A 213 10.40 -4.93 13.13
CA ASP A 213 10.71 -5.55 14.41
C ASP A 213 11.98 -4.92 14.98
N GLY A 214 11.92 -4.51 16.26
CA GLY A 214 12.96 -3.67 16.86
C GLY A 214 12.84 -2.20 16.42
N VAL A 215 11.61 -1.68 16.32
CA VAL A 215 11.14 -0.38 15.76
C VAL A 215 12.15 0.75 15.84
N VAL A 216 12.84 0.89 16.97
CA VAL A 216 13.84 1.93 17.26
C VAL A 216 14.98 1.99 16.23
N MET A 217 15.80 3.03 16.34
CA MET A 217 16.94 3.31 15.48
C MET A 217 17.71 2.08 14.96
N MET A 218 17.83 2.02 13.63
CA MET A 218 18.54 0.99 12.86
C MET A 218 18.02 -0.46 13.04
N GLY A 219 16.86 -0.68 13.68
CA GLY A 219 16.30 -2.02 13.87
C GLY A 219 17.07 -2.86 14.90
N ASN A 220 17.87 -2.22 15.75
CA ASN A 220 18.73 -2.89 16.73
C ASN A 220 18.10 -2.98 18.13
N GLY A 221 16.84 -2.56 18.29
CA GLY A 221 16.15 -2.58 19.57
C GLY A 221 15.43 -3.88 19.87
N THR A 222 15.12 -4.06 21.15
CA THR A 222 14.28 -5.14 21.67
C THR A 222 12.82 -4.74 21.85
N LEU A 223 12.47 -3.49 21.48
CA LEU A 223 11.11 -3.00 21.47
C LEU A 223 10.30 -3.76 20.40
N LYS A 224 9.28 -4.49 20.86
CA LYS A 224 8.38 -5.25 20.01
C LYS A 224 7.49 -4.31 19.20
N ALA A 225 7.40 -4.55 17.89
CA ALA A 225 6.59 -3.77 16.97
C ALA A 225 5.12 -4.23 16.95
N ASP A 226 4.81 -5.35 17.60
CA ASP A 226 3.51 -6.03 17.55
C ASP A 226 2.31 -5.10 17.78
N PRO A 227 2.29 -4.22 18.81
CA PRO A 227 1.20 -3.25 18.98
C PRO A 227 0.99 -2.37 17.75
N TYR A 228 2.09 -1.84 17.18
CA TYR A 228 2.03 -0.94 16.05
C TYR A 228 1.61 -1.67 14.76
N ILE A 229 2.10 -2.88 14.54
CA ILE A 229 1.70 -3.76 13.43
C ILE A 229 0.19 -4.05 13.50
N GLU A 230 -0.29 -4.47 14.66
CA GLU A 230 -1.71 -4.80 14.87
C GLU A 230 -2.60 -3.56 14.74
N TRP A 231 -2.17 -2.41 15.24
CA TRP A 231 -2.88 -1.15 15.10
C TRP A 231 -3.01 -0.71 13.64
N VAL A 232 -1.94 -0.77 12.83
CA VAL A 232 -2.05 -0.43 11.40
C VAL A 232 -3.00 -1.40 10.68
N LYS A 233 -2.89 -2.70 10.94
CA LYS A 233 -3.84 -3.69 10.36
C LYS A 233 -5.28 -3.42 10.80
N LYS A 234 -5.49 -3.02 12.06
CA LYS A 234 -6.80 -2.62 12.58
C LYS A 234 -7.35 -1.39 11.87
N CYS A 235 -6.54 -0.35 11.67
CA CYS A 235 -6.95 0.86 10.92
C CYS A 235 -7.39 0.51 9.49
N ILE A 236 -6.68 -0.39 8.80
CA ILE A 236 -7.05 -0.83 7.46
C ILE A 236 -8.38 -1.62 7.48
N ARG A 237 -8.52 -2.56 8.43
CA ARG A 237 -9.71 -3.41 8.58
C ARG A 237 -10.96 -2.61 8.92
N GLU A 238 -10.83 -1.61 9.78
CA GLU A 238 -11.92 -0.71 10.18
C GLU A 238 -12.16 0.42 9.17
N LYS A 239 -11.39 0.45 8.07
CA LYS A 239 -11.48 1.46 7.00
C LYS A 239 -11.32 2.89 7.55
N LYS A 240 -10.43 3.06 8.53
CA LYS A 240 -10.15 4.37 9.13
C LYS A 240 -9.71 5.36 8.04
N PRO A 241 -10.26 6.60 8.03
CA PRO A 241 -9.75 7.68 7.19
C PRO A 241 -8.23 7.84 7.29
N PHE A 242 -7.57 8.03 6.15
CA PHE A 242 -6.11 8.09 6.12
C PHE A 242 -5.56 9.32 6.84
N ASP A 243 -6.23 10.47 6.73
CA ASP A 243 -5.94 11.70 7.48
C ASP A 243 -6.00 11.49 9.00
N ASP A 244 -7.03 10.81 9.50
CA ASP A 244 -7.15 10.46 10.92
C ASP A 244 -6.02 9.53 11.36
N MET A 245 -5.69 8.52 10.56
CA MET A 245 -4.56 7.62 10.83
C MET A 245 -3.24 8.40 10.93
N VAL A 246 -2.99 9.35 10.01
CA VAL A 246 -1.79 10.19 10.03
C VAL A 246 -1.77 11.12 11.23
N LYS A 247 -2.90 11.77 11.54
CA LYS A 247 -3.03 12.64 12.70
C LYS A 247 -2.78 11.89 14.00
N GLU A 248 -3.31 10.68 14.17
CA GLU A 248 -3.04 9.82 15.33
C GLU A 248 -1.55 9.48 15.45
N MET A 249 -0.86 9.15 14.36
CA MET A 249 0.60 8.87 14.38
C MET A 249 1.43 10.09 14.81
N LEU A 250 1.09 11.28 14.31
CA LEU A 250 1.85 12.50 14.59
C LEU A 250 1.58 13.06 15.99
N THR A 251 0.36 12.85 16.51
CA THR A 251 -0.04 13.34 17.85
C THR A 251 0.12 12.30 18.95
N ALA A 252 0.53 11.07 18.62
CA ALA A 252 0.66 9.98 19.59
C ALA A 252 1.58 10.34 20.77
N ASP A 253 1.11 10.06 21.98
CA ASP A 253 1.84 10.25 23.23
C ASP A 253 1.85 8.95 24.04
N GLY A 254 2.93 8.68 24.77
CA GLY A 254 3.08 7.51 25.63
C GLY A 254 3.98 6.40 25.06
N GLN A 255 3.87 5.22 25.68
CA GLN A 255 4.61 4.01 25.30
C GLN A 255 3.87 3.26 24.19
N ILE A 256 4.61 2.51 23.35
CA ILE A 256 4.03 1.82 22.18
C ILE A 256 2.98 0.76 22.54
N TRP A 257 3.04 0.19 23.75
CA TRP A 257 2.03 -0.77 24.21
C TRP A 257 0.76 -0.10 24.73
N ASP A 258 0.83 1.17 25.15
CA ASP A 258 -0.33 1.95 25.57
C ASP A 258 -0.99 2.67 24.40
N ASN A 259 -0.16 3.30 23.55
CA ASN A 259 -0.55 4.03 22.37
C ASN A 259 0.27 3.56 21.16
N PRO A 260 -0.21 2.56 20.39
CA PRO A 260 0.56 1.96 19.30
C PRO A 260 0.98 2.91 18.20
N ALA A 261 0.20 3.97 17.95
CA ALA A 261 0.51 4.98 16.94
C ALA A 261 1.84 5.69 17.21
N SER A 262 2.32 5.67 18.47
CA SER A 262 3.63 6.22 18.86
C SER A 262 4.79 5.51 18.17
N GLY A 263 4.58 4.29 17.65
CA GLY A 263 5.57 3.53 16.89
C GLY A 263 6.13 4.28 15.68
N TYR A 264 5.33 5.15 15.05
CA TYR A 264 5.77 5.98 13.93
C TYR A 264 6.93 6.91 14.34
N LEU A 265 6.73 7.73 15.38
CA LEU A 265 7.76 8.66 15.88
C LEU A 265 8.95 7.91 16.50
N MET A 266 8.72 6.77 17.16
CA MET A 266 9.78 5.95 17.75
C MET A 266 10.72 5.31 16.71
N THR A 267 10.30 5.20 15.44
CA THR A 267 11.13 4.60 14.39
C THR A 267 12.46 5.34 14.20
N ASP A 268 12.44 6.66 14.36
CA ASP A 268 13.60 7.56 14.26
C ASP A 268 14.00 8.11 15.64
N THR A 269 13.94 7.26 16.68
CA THR A 269 14.25 7.66 18.07
C THR A 269 15.56 8.46 18.16
N GLY A 270 15.51 9.69 18.68
CA GLY A 270 16.68 10.57 18.81
C GLY A 270 17.15 11.26 17.52
N MET A 271 16.41 11.11 16.41
CA MET A 271 16.69 11.69 15.09
C MET A 271 15.50 12.52 14.56
N ARG A 272 14.99 13.45 15.39
CA ARG A 272 13.78 14.25 15.06
C ARG A 272 13.82 14.96 13.70
N LEU A 273 14.96 15.50 13.29
CA LEU A 273 15.08 16.21 12.01
C LEU A 273 14.94 15.25 10.83
N CYS A 274 15.45 14.03 10.94
CA CYS A 274 15.26 13.00 9.93
C CYS A 274 13.82 12.49 9.92
N ASN A 275 13.18 12.39 11.10
CA ASN A 275 11.77 12.03 11.18
C ASN A 275 10.88 13.05 10.46
N LEU A 276 11.15 14.35 10.61
CA LEU A 276 10.47 15.40 9.86
C LEU A 276 10.64 15.21 8.35
N SER A 277 11.87 15.06 7.87
CA SER A 277 12.13 14.83 6.43
C SER A 277 11.37 13.63 5.89
N ASN A 278 11.43 12.49 6.61
CA ASN A 278 10.70 11.28 6.23
C ASN A 278 9.19 11.52 6.21
N THR A 279 8.65 12.26 7.17
CA THR A 279 7.22 12.60 7.25
C THR A 279 6.77 13.41 6.03
N PHE A 280 7.60 14.34 5.57
CA PHE A 280 7.35 15.10 4.34
C PHE A 280 7.41 14.21 3.08
N THR A 281 8.42 13.36 2.96
CA THR A 281 8.54 12.41 1.84
C THR A 281 7.35 11.45 1.78
N VAL A 282 6.93 10.92 2.93
CA VAL A 282 5.84 9.95 3.04
C VAL A 282 4.48 10.59 2.73
N PHE A 283 4.12 11.69 3.40
CA PHE A 283 2.76 12.22 3.36
C PHE A 283 2.56 13.37 2.38
N LEU A 284 3.60 14.14 2.06
CA LEU A 284 3.52 15.29 1.15
C LEU A 284 4.22 15.04 -0.19
N GLY A 285 5.00 13.96 -0.29
CA GLY A 285 5.77 13.64 -1.50
C GLY A 285 6.80 14.74 -1.79
N THR A 286 7.49 15.24 -0.76
CA THR A 286 8.46 16.33 -0.92
C THR A 286 9.74 15.99 -0.17
N GLU A 287 10.88 16.06 -0.86
CA GLU A 287 12.19 15.89 -0.22
C GLU A 287 12.73 17.22 0.30
N ILE A 288 12.62 17.44 1.60
CA ILE A 288 13.17 18.64 2.27
C ILE A 288 14.56 18.43 2.88
N THR A 289 15.16 17.25 2.71
CA THR A 289 16.39 16.85 3.41
C THR A 289 17.60 17.72 3.06
N CYS A 290 17.74 18.18 1.82
CA CYS A 290 18.84 19.07 1.43
C CYS A 290 18.81 20.40 2.23
N ALA A 291 17.60 20.93 2.45
CA ALA A 291 17.35 22.15 3.22
C ALA A 291 17.78 22.05 4.68
N GLN A 292 18.11 20.86 5.20
CA GLN A 292 18.68 20.72 6.53
C GLN A 292 20.05 21.40 6.67
N CYS A 293 20.86 21.35 5.62
CA CYS A 293 22.27 21.78 5.63
C CYS A 293 22.54 23.05 4.81
N HIS A 294 21.78 23.28 3.74
CA HIS A 294 21.88 24.45 2.86
C HIS A 294 20.57 24.63 2.10
N ASP A 295 20.30 25.81 1.54
CA ASP A 295 19.14 26.05 0.67
C ASP A 295 19.03 25.01 -0.45
N HIS A 296 17.83 24.54 -0.71
CA HIS A 296 17.61 23.49 -1.71
C HIS A 296 18.09 23.95 -3.09
N PRO A 297 18.86 23.13 -3.83
CA PRO A 297 19.53 23.56 -5.05
C PRO A 297 18.58 23.76 -6.25
N PHE A 298 17.39 23.15 -6.21
CA PHE A 298 16.44 23.11 -7.34
C PHE A 298 15.02 23.57 -6.98
N GLU A 299 14.74 23.85 -5.71
CA GLU A 299 13.39 24.17 -5.22
C GLU A 299 13.49 25.42 -4.33
N GLU A 300 12.40 26.16 -4.23
CA GLU A 300 12.31 27.35 -3.36
C GLU A 300 12.07 26.95 -1.89
N ILE A 301 12.99 26.15 -1.35
CA ILE A 301 12.97 25.67 0.03
C ILE A 301 14.29 26.09 0.68
N TYR A 302 14.22 27.07 1.58
CA TYR A 302 15.41 27.61 2.24
C TYR A 302 15.76 26.85 3.51
N GLN A 303 17.01 26.97 3.97
CA GLN A 303 17.43 26.31 5.21
C GLN A 303 16.59 26.76 6.40
N MET A 304 16.25 28.05 6.49
CA MET A 304 15.36 28.58 7.53
C MET A 304 13.99 27.90 7.54
N ASP A 305 13.41 27.60 6.38
CA ASP A 305 12.10 26.96 6.28
C ASP A 305 12.11 25.54 6.86
N PHE A 306 13.19 24.79 6.64
CA PHE A 306 13.38 23.49 7.26
C PHE A 306 13.37 23.57 8.78
N TYR A 307 14.10 24.52 9.36
CA TYR A 307 14.15 24.67 10.83
C TYR A 307 12.82 25.19 11.41
N ARG A 308 12.09 26.05 10.69
CA ARG A 308 10.73 26.48 11.09
C ARG A 308 9.76 25.31 11.12
N LEU A 309 9.84 24.39 10.15
CA LEU A 309 9.03 23.18 10.16
C LEU A 309 9.44 22.24 11.30
N ALA A 310 10.74 22.06 11.53
CA ALA A 310 11.24 21.24 12.61
C ALA A 310 10.80 21.75 13.99
N SER A 311 10.64 23.06 14.16
CA SER A 311 10.20 23.66 15.43
C SER A 311 8.82 23.20 15.89
N PHE A 312 7.92 22.77 14.99
CA PHE A 312 6.65 22.16 15.40
C PHE A 312 6.83 20.90 16.25
N MET A 313 7.88 20.12 15.97
CA MET A 313 8.25 18.92 16.74
C MET A 313 9.40 19.20 17.71
N GLY A 314 9.71 20.47 17.99
CA GLY A 314 10.86 20.84 18.81
C GLY A 314 10.79 20.19 20.19
N TYR A 315 9.65 20.32 20.85
CA TYR A 315 9.45 19.81 22.21
C TYR A 315 9.30 18.29 22.30
N THR A 316 9.17 17.59 21.17
CA THR A 316 8.93 16.15 21.14
C THR A 316 10.22 15.36 21.39
N ASP A 317 10.18 14.45 22.35
CA ASP A 317 11.21 13.46 22.61
C ASP A 317 10.60 12.04 22.48
N THR A 318 11.43 11.11 22.04
CA THR A 318 11.12 9.69 21.81
C THR A 318 11.84 8.80 22.83
N ARG A 319 12.59 9.41 23.75
CA ARG A 319 13.32 8.74 24.81
C ARG A 319 13.16 9.51 26.11
N GLY A 320 12.59 8.89 27.12
CA GLY A 320 12.48 9.56 28.41
C GLY A 320 13.73 9.41 29.28
N GLY A 321 13.89 10.34 30.23
CA GLY A 321 15.00 10.36 31.19
C GLY A 321 15.00 9.13 32.10
N SER A 322 16.17 8.53 32.34
CA SER A 322 16.34 7.32 33.19
C SER A 322 15.86 7.45 34.65
N ARG A 323 15.41 8.63 35.10
CA ARG A 323 15.06 8.91 36.51
C ARG A 323 13.55 8.89 36.81
N ASP A 324 12.69 9.13 35.82
CA ASP A 324 11.23 9.26 36.04
C ASP A 324 10.42 8.06 35.53
N MET A 325 11.08 7.02 35.04
CA MET A 325 10.44 5.82 34.51
C MET A 325 9.84 4.96 35.63
N MET A 326 8.60 4.51 35.45
CA MET A 326 7.88 3.63 36.40
C MET A 326 7.77 4.22 37.82
N GLY A 327 7.36 5.48 37.95
CA GLY A 327 7.13 6.12 39.25
C GLY A 327 8.41 6.32 40.08
N GLY A 328 9.54 6.62 39.42
CA GLY A 328 10.83 6.84 40.07
C GLY A 328 11.64 5.56 40.35
N MET A 329 11.32 4.44 39.69
CA MET A 329 12.08 3.20 39.82
C MET A 329 13.33 3.18 38.93
N ASN A 330 14.48 2.85 39.53
CA ASN A 330 15.69 2.57 38.77
C ASN A 330 15.62 1.15 38.19
N TYR A 331 15.20 1.02 36.93
CA TYR A 331 15.08 -0.29 36.27
C TYR A 331 16.40 -1.10 36.33
N ARG A 332 17.57 -0.44 36.33
CA ARG A 332 18.86 -1.13 36.42
C ARG A 332 19.00 -1.88 37.75
N SER A 333 18.62 -1.27 38.86
CA SER A 333 18.68 -1.95 40.17
C SER A 333 17.76 -3.16 40.22
N GLU A 334 16.64 -3.11 39.50
CA GLU A 334 15.68 -4.21 39.51
C GLU A 334 16.10 -5.37 38.60
N VAL A 335 16.72 -5.06 37.46
CA VAL A 335 17.43 -6.05 36.64
C VAL A 335 18.55 -6.72 37.44
N ASP A 336 19.34 -5.96 38.21
CA ASP A 336 20.41 -6.53 39.04
C ASP A 336 19.84 -7.45 40.13
N ARG A 337 18.73 -7.05 40.79
CA ARG A 337 18.03 -7.88 41.77
C ARG A 337 17.57 -9.21 41.16
N MET A 338 16.85 -9.14 40.03
CA MET A 338 16.36 -10.33 39.34
C MET A 338 17.50 -11.22 38.82
N SER A 339 18.58 -10.62 38.32
CA SER A 339 19.78 -11.35 37.90
C SER A 339 20.42 -12.12 39.06
N LYS A 340 20.47 -11.53 40.27
CA LYS A 340 20.94 -12.22 41.47
C LYS A 340 20.05 -13.42 41.83
N ILE A 341 18.73 -13.28 41.79
CA ILE A 341 17.78 -14.39 42.05
C ILE A 341 18.02 -15.54 41.06
N LEU A 342 18.18 -15.22 39.77
CA LEU A 342 18.48 -16.24 38.75
C LEU A 342 19.86 -16.89 38.95
N LYS A 343 20.86 -16.14 39.40
CA LYS A 343 22.19 -16.66 39.72
C LYS A 343 22.14 -17.63 40.90
N ASP A 344 21.47 -17.23 41.98
CA ASP A 344 21.32 -18.04 43.19
C ASP A 344 20.53 -19.33 42.91
N ALA A 345 19.60 -19.30 41.96
CA ALA A 345 18.86 -20.47 41.47
C ALA A 345 19.61 -21.31 40.41
N GLY A 346 20.86 -20.97 40.08
CA GLY A 346 21.66 -21.69 39.08
C GLY A 346 21.15 -21.58 37.64
N LYS A 347 20.32 -20.56 37.34
CA LYS A 347 19.74 -20.31 36.00
C LYS A 347 20.60 -19.40 35.12
N LEU A 348 21.66 -18.80 35.66
CA LEU A 348 22.66 -18.04 34.91
C LEU A 348 23.96 -18.84 34.70
N ARG A 349 24.69 -18.51 33.63
CA ARG A 349 26.02 -19.08 33.39
C ARG A 349 26.98 -18.68 34.52
N PRO A 350 27.97 -19.51 34.90
CA PRO A 350 28.86 -19.23 36.03
C PRO A 350 29.56 -17.85 35.99
N ASN A 351 29.91 -17.38 34.79
CA ASN A 351 30.61 -16.10 34.57
C ASN A 351 29.65 -14.93 34.24
N GLN A 352 28.34 -15.15 34.29
CA GLN A 352 27.34 -14.15 33.95
C GLN A 352 26.77 -13.54 35.24
N ASN A 353 26.99 -12.25 35.44
CA ASN A 353 26.47 -11.51 36.60
C ASN A 353 25.11 -10.88 36.34
N ASN A 354 24.83 -10.50 35.08
CA ASN A 354 23.59 -9.83 34.69
C ASN A 354 22.88 -10.62 33.58
N ASP A 355 21.56 -10.72 33.68
CA ASP A 355 20.72 -11.28 32.63
C ASP A 355 20.52 -10.25 31.51
N GLN A 356 21.09 -10.53 30.33
CA GLN A 356 21.01 -9.63 29.18
C GLN A 356 19.59 -9.45 28.67
N GLN A 357 18.75 -10.49 28.74
CA GLN A 357 17.37 -10.44 28.25
C GLN A 357 16.53 -9.54 29.14
N LEU A 358 16.66 -9.62 30.47
CA LEU A 358 16.00 -8.70 31.38
C LEU A 358 16.46 -7.25 31.16
N GLY A 359 17.77 -7.03 30.97
CA GLY A 359 18.29 -5.70 30.65
C GLY A 359 17.71 -5.12 29.35
N GLN A 360 17.54 -5.97 28.33
CA GLN A 360 16.91 -5.62 27.07
C GLN A 360 15.41 -5.30 27.23
N ILE A 361 14.66 -6.15 27.93
CA ILE A 361 13.21 -5.97 28.16
C ILE A 361 12.98 -4.68 28.95
N PHE A 362 13.62 -4.52 30.10
CA PHE A 362 13.41 -3.33 30.94
C PHE A 362 14.03 -2.05 30.36
N GLY A 363 14.99 -2.17 29.44
CA GLY A 363 15.47 -1.05 28.65
C GLY A 363 14.39 -0.46 27.73
N THR A 364 13.39 -1.25 27.32
CA THR A 364 12.32 -0.77 26.42
C THR A 364 11.43 0.31 27.04
N TYR A 365 11.30 0.34 28.37
CA TYR A 365 10.56 1.40 29.08
C TYR A 365 11.15 2.79 28.86
N SER A 366 12.42 2.88 28.45
CA SER A 366 13.04 4.18 28.13
C SER A 366 12.51 4.81 26.85
N TYR A 367 11.81 4.07 26.01
CA TYR A 367 11.16 4.59 24.80
C TYR A 367 9.74 5.04 25.15
N ASN A 368 9.50 6.34 25.06
CA ASN A 368 8.17 6.95 25.14
C ASN A 368 8.13 8.15 24.20
N VAL A 369 6.98 8.44 23.62
CA VAL A 369 6.77 9.74 22.99
C VAL A 369 6.20 10.68 24.04
N HIS A 370 6.81 11.85 24.22
CA HIS A 370 6.27 12.90 25.07
C HIS A 370 6.74 14.27 24.60
N ASP A 371 5.93 15.30 24.85
CA ASP A 371 6.33 16.69 24.65
C ASP A 371 6.90 17.27 25.96
N GLY A 372 8.20 17.56 25.97
CA GLY A 372 8.91 18.15 27.09
C GLY A 372 8.91 19.68 27.07
N GLN A 373 9.51 20.31 28.09
CA GLN A 373 9.60 21.79 28.18
C GLN A 373 10.92 22.35 27.62
N ASN A 374 11.93 21.51 27.39
CA ASN A 374 13.29 21.93 27.07
C ASN A 374 13.83 21.17 25.86
N ASN A 375 13.46 21.59 24.64
CA ASN A 375 14.08 21.05 23.43
C ASN A 375 13.87 21.94 22.19
N GLU A 376 13.99 23.27 22.33
CA GLU A 376 13.85 24.17 21.18
C GLU A 376 14.75 23.75 20.01
N VAL A 377 14.22 23.86 18.79
CA VAL A 377 15.02 23.69 17.59
C VAL A 377 15.84 24.95 17.38
N LYS A 378 17.14 24.76 17.17
CA LYS A 378 18.11 25.84 16.97
C LYS A 378 18.79 25.70 15.62
N LEU A 379 19.15 26.82 15.04
CA LEU A 379 19.98 26.86 13.85
C LEU A 379 21.36 26.24 14.12
N PRO A 380 22.02 25.65 13.10
CA PRO A 380 23.38 25.16 13.22
C PRO A 380 24.35 26.21 13.71
N HIS A 381 25.40 25.78 14.40
CA HIS A 381 26.51 26.63 14.82
C HIS A 381 27.25 27.32 13.66
N ASP A 382 27.11 26.79 12.44
CA ASP A 382 27.74 27.22 11.20
C ASP A 382 26.72 27.77 10.19
N TYR A 383 25.53 28.19 10.64
CA TYR A 383 24.53 28.85 9.80
C TYR A 383 25.12 30.09 9.09
N LYS A 384 24.85 30.24 7.79
CA LYS A 384 25.57 31.20 6.91
C LYS A 384 24.69 32.27 6.27
N TYR A 385 23.38 32.23 6.53
CA TYR A 385 22.41 33.10 5.88
C TYR A 385 22.05 34.30 6.77
N ASP A 386 21.73 35.42 6.15
CA ASP A 386 21.51 36.71 6.84
C ASP A 386 20.15 36.79 7.58
N ASP A 387 19.30 35.77 7.46
CA ASP A 387 17.97 35.69 8.04
C ASP A 387 17.93 35.05 9.45
N GLY A 388 19.07 34.64 9.98
CA GLY A 388 19.19 34.07 11.32
C GLY A 388 20.61 34.03 11.87
N GLU A 389 20.75 34.14 13.18
CA GLU A 389 22.05 34.01 13.85
C GLU A 389 22.34 32.53 14.21
N PRO A 390 23.61 32.07 14.14
CA PRO A 390 23.96 30.72 14.55
C PRO A 390 23.51 30.38 15.99
N ASN A 391 22.93 29.19 16.19
CA ASN A 391 22.33 28.73 17.45
C ASN A 391 21.10 29.51 17.94
N ALA A 392 20.54 30.43 17.14
CA ALA A 392 19.26 31.05 17.46
C ALA A 392 18.13 30.01 17.48
N SER A 393 17.21 30.15 18.43
CA SER A 393 15.97 29.37 18.46
C SER A 393 15.07 29.81 17.31
N VAL A 394 14.37 28.86 16.70
CA VAL A 394 13.51 29.11 15.53
C VAL A 394 12.06 28.89 15.92
N GLU A 395 11.19 29.84 15.58
CA GLU A 395 9.75 29.72 15.81
C GLU A 395 9.09 28.79 14.77
N PRO A 396 8.04 28.04 15.13
CA PRO A 396 7.33 27.18 14.19
C PRO A 396 6.69 27.96 13.02
N GLY A 397 6.78 27.42 11.81
CA GLY A 397 6.17 28.03 10.63
C GLY A 397 6.21 27.12 9.40
N ALA A 398 5.16 27.19 8.58
CA ALA A 398 5.09 26.52 7.28
C ALA A 398 5.46 27.50 6.16
N TYR A 399 6.22 27.03 5.17
CA TYR A 399 6.63 27.85 4.01
C TYR A 399 5.61 27.83 2.86
N PHE A 400 4.62 26.94 2.92
CA PHE A 400 3.55 26.83 1.93
C PHE A 400 2.21 26.44 2.59
N GLY A 401 1.13 26.62 1.84
CA GLY A 401 -0.23 26.37 2.33
C GLY A 401 -0.69 27.42 3.33
N ASP A 402 -1.68 27.06 4.15
CA ASP A 402 -2.24 27.97 5.14
C ASP A 402 -1.27 28.24 6.30
N VAL A 403 -1.36 29.45 6.87
CA VAL A 403 -0.62 29.83 8.07
C VAL A 403 -1.09 28.97 9.24
N VAL A 404 -0.13 28.33 9.93
CA VAL A 404 -0.41 27.49 11.09
C VAL A 404 -0.53 28.35 12.34
N ASP A 405 -1.73 28.39 12.91
CA ASP A 405 -2.00 29.07 14.18
C ASP A 405 -1.79 28.09 15.34
N VAL A 406 -0.59 28.13 15.93
CA VAL A 406 -0.17 27.21 17.01
C VAL A 406 -0.99 27.41 18.27
N GLU A 407 -1.47 28.63 18.55
CA GLU A 407 -2.19 28.97 19.78
C GLU A 407 -3.58 28.30 19.86
N LYS A 408 -4.11 27.83 18.73
CA LYS A 408 -5.40 27.11 18.66
C LYS A 408 -5.32 25.65 19.11
N PHE A 409 -4.14 25.11 19.36
CA PHE A 409 -3.93 23.70 19.64
C PHE A 409 -3.17 23.47 20.95
N ASP A 410 -3.33 22.28 21.53
CA ASP A 410 -2.70 21.92 22.80
C ASP A 410 -1.17 21.87 22.74
N SER A 411 -0.60 21.63 21.55
CA SER A 411 0.85 21.65 21.31
C SER A 411 1.20 22.06 19.88
N PRO A 412 2.43 22.56 19.63
CA PRO A 412 2.92 22.82 18.27
C PRO A 412 2.87 21.58 17.38
N ARG A 413 3.12 20.39 17.95
CA ARG A 413 3.01 19.11 17.24
C ARG A 413 1.58 18.81 16.82
N ALA A 414 0.60 19.09 17.67
CA ALA A 414 -0.80 18.98 17.32
C ALA A 414 -1.20 19.96 16.21
N ALA A 415 -0.71 21.21 16.26
CA ALA A 415 -0.94 22.19 15.19
C ALA A 415 -0.39 21.71 13.84
N PHE A 416 0.82 21.15 13.84
CA PHE A 416 1.46 20.57 12.65
C PHE A 416 0.70 19.37 12.10
N ALA A 417 0.26 18.45 12.95
CA ALA A 417 -0.52 17.29 12.53
C ALA A 417 -1.82 17.71 11.83
N ASN A 418 -2.52 18.72 12.36
CA ASN A 418 -3.74 19.25 11.74
C ASN A 418 -3.46 19.99 10.43
N TRP A 419 -2.37 20.76 10.34
CA TRP A 419 -1.96 21.41 9.09
C TRP A 419 -1.56 20.40 8.01
N MET A 420 -0.86 19.33 8.39
CA MET A 420 -0.38 18.31 7.46
C MET A 420 -1.51 17.63 6.72
N VAL A 421 -2.57 17.26 7.43
CA VAL A 421 -3.71 16.51 6.87
C VAL A 421 -4.87 17.42 6.43
N SER A 422 -4.71 18.74 6.51
CA SER A 422 -5.76 19.68 6.14
C SER A 422 -6.18 19.48 4.67
N PRO A 423 -7.49 19.49 4.34
CA PRO A 423 -7.95 19.46 2.95
C PRO A 423 -7.48 20.66 2.11
N SER A 424 -7.06 21.75 2.77
CA SER A 424 -6.44 22.91 2.13
C SER A 424 -4.93 22.74 1.87
N ASN A 425 -4.30 21.71 2.44
CA ASN A 425 -2.91 21.39 2.18
C ASN A 425 -2.75 20.96 0.72
N PRO A 426 -1.97 21.67 -0.11
CA PRO A 426 -1.90 21.42 -1.54
C PRO A 426 -1.18 20.12 -1.92
N ARG A 427 -0.56 19.42 -0.95
CA ARG A 427 0.29 18.25 -1.22
C ARG A 427 -0.26 16.96 -0.68
N PHE A 428 -0.85 16.98 0.52
CA PHE A 428 -1.27 15.77 1.22
C PHE A 428 -2.22 14.89 0.37
N THR A 429 -3.31 15.48 -0.11
CA THR A 429 -4.32 14.74 -0.88
C THR A 429 -3.75 14.28 -2.23
N ILE A 430 -3.00 15.15 -2.92
CA ILE A 430 -2.38 14.85 -4.22
C ILE A 430 -1.40 13.69 -4.10
N ASN A 431 -0.50 13.73 -3.12
CA ASN A 431 0.47 12.66 -2.90
C ASN A 431 -0.22 11.33 -2.59
N LEU A 432 -1.26 11.34 -1.74
CA LEU A 432 -2.05 10.14 -1.43
C LEU A 432 -2.68 9.54 -2.71
N VAL A 433 -3.42 10.33 -3.49
CA VAL A 433 -4.09 9.81 -4.70
C VAL A 433 -3.08 9.35 -5.75
N ASN A 434 -1.96 10.05 -5.89
CA ASN A 434 -0.90 9.75 -6.84
C ASN A 434 -0.23 8.40 -6.51
N ARG A 435 0.03 8.14 -5.22
CA ARG A 435 0.56 6.86 -4.72
C ARG A 435 -0.42 5.71 -4.91
N LEU A 436 -1.70 5.91 -4.61
CA LEU A 436 -2.74 4.89 -4.81
C LEU A 436 -2.94 4.58 -6.30
N TRP A 437 -2.89 5.60 -7.16
CA TRP A 437 -2.93 5.43 -8.61
C TRP A 437 -1.74 4.62 -9.12
N LYS A 438 -0.51 4.96 -8.68
CA LYS A 438 0.71 4.20 -8.98
C LYS A 438 0.59 2.75 -8.54
N ARG A 439 0.02 2.48 -7.37
CA ARG A 439 -0.20 1.11 -6.88
C ARG A 439 -1.09 0.31 -7.82
N CYS A 440 -2.12 0.91 -8.43
CA CYS A 440 -3.06 0.23 -9.33
C CYS A 440 -2.54 0.11 -10.77
N PHE A 441 -1.91 1.15 -11.30
CA PHE A 441 -1.51 1.22 -12.72
C PHE A 441 -0.02 0.93 -12.96
N GLY A 442 0.81 0.98 -11.93
CA GLY A 442 2.27 0.83 -12.01
C GLY A 442 3.05 2.08 -12.38
N LEU A 443 2.35 3.16 -12.71
CA LEU A 443 2.89 4.49 -12.96
C LEU A 443 1.97 5.52 -12.30
N ALA A 444 2.56 6.52 -11.65
CA ALA A 444 1.83 7.62 -11.05
C ALA A 444 1.39 8.66 -12.11
N GLN A 445 0.50 9.59 -11.74
CA GLN A 445 0.23 10.77 -12.58
C GLN A 445 1.42 11.75 -12.57
N ILE A 446 2.12 11.85 -11.43
CA ILE A 446 3.36 12.63 -11.29
C ILE A 446 4.44 11.69 -10.76
N GLU A 447 5.55 11.55 -11.47
CA GLU A 447 6.73 10.82 -11.00
C GLU A 447 7.92 11.78 -10.83
N PRO A 448 8.78 11.56 -9.81
CA PRO A 448 8.68 10.50 -8.82
C PRO A 448 7.72 10.88 -7.66
N VAL A 449 7.08 9.88 -7.03
CA VAL A 449 6.05 10.08 -5.98
C VAL A 449 6.58 10.60 -4.63
N ASP A 450 7.88 10.48 -4.40
CA ASP A 450 8.59 10.92 -3.20
C ASP A 450 9.16 12.34 -3.31
N ASN A 451 9.23 12.88 -4.54
CA ASN A 451 9.70 14.23 -4.82
C ASN A 451 8.85 14.92 -5.91
N ILE A 452 7.59 15.19 -5.58
CA ILE A 452 6.66 15.96 -6.39
C ILE A 452 7.12 17.43 -6.39
N PRO A 453 7.54 17.98 -7.54
CA PRO A 453 8.13 19.33 -7.59
C PRO A 453 7.16 20.45 -7.18
N GLY A 454 7.72 21.63 -6.87
CA GLY A 454 7.01 22.79 -6.30
C GLY A 454 5.81 23.34 -7.11
N HIS A 455 5.77 23.16 -8.43
CA HIS A 455 4.67 23.62 -9.29
C HIS A 455 3.90 22.43 -9.91
N LEU A 456 2.61 22.31 -9.61
CA LEU A 456 1.80 21.17 -10.09
C LEU A 456 1.40 21.31 -11.57
N ASP A 457 1.38 22.53 -12.10
CA ASP A 457 0.95 22.82 -13.46
C ASP A 457 1.97 22.25 -14.48
N GLY A 458 1.47 21.39 -15.38
CA GLY A 458 2.25 20.80 -16.47
C GLY A 458 3.12 19.59 -16.08
N GLN A 459 3.01 19.09 -14.84
CA GLN A 459 3.79 17.94 -14.36
C GLN A 459 3.01 16.63 -14.30
N ALA A 460 1.68 16.72 -14.20
CA ALA A 460 0.83 15.55 -14.24
C ALA A 460 0.59 15.09 -15.68
N GLU A 461 0.67 13.78 -15.92
CA GLU A 461 0.23 13.09 -17.14
C GLU A 461 -1.18 13.55 -17.58
N ASN A 462 -2.09 13.67 -16.61
CA ASN A 462 -3.41 14.25 -16.79
C ASN A 462 -3.81 15.06 -15.55
N TYR A 463 -3.63 16.39 -15.62
CA TYR A 463 -3.95 17.31 -14.54
C TYR A 463 -5.46 17.34 -14.18
N GLU A 464 -6.33 17.24 -15.17
CA GLU A 464 -7.79 17.25 -14.98
C GLU A 464 -8.23 15.99 -14.22
N LEU A 465 -7.66 14.83 -14.58
CA LEU A 465 -7.85 13.59 -13.86
C LEU A 465 -7.30 13.68 -12.42
N LEU A 466 -6.08 14.21 -12.24
CA LEU A 466 -5.49 14.33 -10.90
C LEU A 466 -6.35 15.19 -9.98
N THR A 467 -6.86 16.33 -10.49
CA THR A 467 -7.76 17.22 -9.74
C THR A 467 -9.08 16.52 -9.40
N PHE A 468 -9.62 15.71 -10.34
CA PHE A 468 -10.82 14.92 -10.08
C PHE A 468 -10.59 13.87 -8.98
N LEU A 469 -9.46 13.14 -9.05
CA LEU A 469 -9.09 12.15 -8.03
C LEU A 469 -8.87 12.79 -6.66
N GLU A 470 -8.25 13.97 -6.62
CA GLU A 470 -8.05 14.75 -5.39
C GLU A 470 -9.39 15.10 -4.74
N GLN A 471 -10.34 15.66 -5.51
CA GLN A 471 -11.66 15.99 -4.99
C GLN A 471 -12.42 14.73 -4.55
N MET A 472 -12.36 13.65 -5.33
CA MET A 472 -13.00 12.38 -4.98
C MET A 472 -12.49 11.81 -3.65
N MET A 473 -11.18 11.93 -3.38
CA MET A 473 -10.61 11.51 -2.10
C MET A 473 -11.12 12.35 -0.93
N LYS A 474 -11.26 13.67 -1.12
CA LYS A 474 -11.85 14.57 -0.10
C LYS A 474 -13.33 14.24 0.14
N ASP A 475 -14.08 13.96 -0.92
CA ASP A 475 -15.51 13.62 -0.83
C ASP A 475 -15.75 12.26 -0.14
N PHE A 476 -14.76 11.36 -0.19
CA PHE A 476 -14.74 10.10 0.55
C PHE A 476 -14.16 10.20 1.96
N ASP A 477 -13.93 11.41 2.48
CA ASP A 477 -13.34 11.64 3.79
C ASP A 477 -12.06 10.79 3.97
N TYR A 478 -11.18 10.79 2.96
CA TYR A 478 -9.92 10.05 2.94
C TYR A 478 -10.04 8.52 3.13
N ASN A 479 -11.20 7.92 2.81
CA ASN A 479 -11.40 6.48 2.81
C ASN A 479 -10.72 5.82 1.60
N VAL A 480 -9.61 5.14 1.87
CA VAL A 480 -8.80 4.44 0.84
C VAL A 480 -9.56 3.28 0.19
N ASN A 481 -10.43 2.58 0.93
CA ASN A 481 -11.18 1.43 0.38
C ASN A 481 -12.18 1.89 -0.67
N ASP A 482 -12.91 2.97 -0.39
CA ASP A 482 -13.93 3.49 -1.30
C ASP A 482 -13.27 4.07 -2.55
N PHE A 483 -12.14 4.77 -2.40
CA PHE A 483 -11.32 5.22 -3.53
C PHE A 483 -10.87 4.04 -4.42
N LEU A 484 -10.27 2.99 -3.82
CA LEU A 484 -9.80 1.82 -4.57
C LEU A 484 -10.95 1.06 -5.25
N ARG A 485 -12.13 0.98 -4.62
CA ARG A 485 -13.33 0.39 -5.22
C ARG A 485 -13.70 1.08 -6.53
N VAL A 486 -13.64 2.41 -6.59
CA VAL A 486 -13.88 3.16 -7.83
C VAL A 486 -12.81 2.83 -8.87
N VAL A 487 -11.53 2.93 -8.49
CA VAL A 487 -10.41 2.75 -9.42
C VAL A 487 -10.42 1.36 -10.06
N TYR A 488 -10.68 0.30 -9.31
CA TYR A 488 -10.72 -1.06 -9.86
C TYR A 488 -11.94 -1.34 -10.77
N ASN A 489 -13.01 -0.55 -10.66
CA ASN A 489 -14.17 -0.62 -11.53
C ASN A 489 -14.00 0.16 -12.84
N THR A 490 -12.91 0.90 -13.02
CA THR A 490 -12.63 1.63 -14.28
C THR A 490 -12.34 0.67 -15.43
N GLN A 491 -12.78 1.03 -16.63
CA GLN A 491 -12.37 0.34 -17.86
C GLN A 491 -10.87 0.47 -18.08
N ALA A 492 -10.27 1.62 -17.75
CA ALA A 492 -8.83 1.83 -17.82
C ALA A 492 -8.06 0.76 -17.02
N TYR A 493 -8.49 0.44 -15.80
CA TYR A 493 -7.89 -0.64 -15.01
C TYR A 493 -8.20 -2.03 -15.57
N GLN A 494 -9.34 -2.23 -16.23
CA GLN A 494 -9.77 -3.54 -16.77
C GLN A 494 -9.31 -3.81 -18.22
N ARG A 495 -8.43 -2.98 -18.78
CA ARG A 495 -7.79 -3.19 -20.09
C ARG A 495 -6.49 -4.00 -20.00
N GLU A 496 -6.11 -4.64 -21.08
CA GLU A 496 -4.84 -5.38 -21.18
C GLU A 496 -3.67 -4.48 -20.82
N ALA A 497 -2.69 -5.07 -20.13
CA ALA A 497 -1.53 -4.31 -19.70
C ALA A 497 -0.65 -3.95 -20.89
N GLU A 498 -0.08 -2.76 -20.84
CA GLU A 498 0.85 -2.29 -21.85
C GLU A 498 2.14 -3.10 -21.78
N ILE A 499 2.53 -3.67 -22.91
CA ILE A 499 3.76 -4.47 -23.04
C ILE A 499 4.99 -3.59 -23.18
N PHE A 500 4.81 -2.34 -23.60
CA PHE A 500 5.87 -1.35 -23.67
C PHE A 500 6.02 -0.60 -22.34
N SER A 501 7.18 -0.73 -21.70
CA SER A 501 7.50 0.14 -20.57
C SER A 501 7.71 1.57 -21.08
N PRO A 502 7.08 2.58 -20.45
CA PRO A 502 7.32 3.96 -20.80
C PRO A 502 8.80 4.30 -20.57
N SER A 503 9.39 5.03 -21.51
CA SER A 503 10.74 5.59 -21.35
C SER A 503 10.74 6.73 -20.35
N LEU A 504 11.91 7.04 -19.76
CA LEU A 504 12.05 8.19 -18.85
C LEU A 504 11.58 9.50 -19.51
N ASP A 505 11.90 9.72 -20.79
CA ASP A 505 11.43 10.90 -21.54
C ASP A 505 9.90 11.00 -21.60
N GLN A 506 9.21 9.86 -21.65
CA GLN A 506 7.75 9.82 -21.71
C GLN A 506 7.12 10.07 -20.34
N VAL A 507 7.73 9.52 -19.29
CA VAL A 507 7.32 9.77 -17.90
C VAL A 507 7.54 11.25 -17.54
N ASP A 508 8.71 11.80 -17.85
CA ASP A 508 9.05 13.20 -17.57
C ASP A 508 8.16 14.20 -18.34
N LYS A 509 7.67 13.81 -19.51
CA LYS A 509 6.82 14.65 -20.38
C LYS A 509 5.32 14.43 -20.19
N GLY A 510 4.91 13.43 -19.42
CA GLY A 510 3.50 13.15 -19.22
C GLY A 510 2.80 12.56 -20.46
N THR A 511 3.45 11.64 -21.20
CA THR A 511 2.93 11.12 -22.49
C THR A 511 2.50 9.66 -22.50
N TYR A 512 2.39 8.99 -21.34
CA TYR A 512 1.92 7.60 -21.27
C TYR A 512 0.40 7.49 -21.40
N HIS A 513 -0.37 8.46 -20.89
CA HIS A 513 -1.83 8.58 -21.02
C HIS A 513 -2.71 7.38 -20.61
N PHE A 514 -2.13 6.28 -20.10
CA PHE A 514 -2.81 5.11 -19.50
C PHE A 514 -3.74 4.31 -20.45
N PRO A 515 -3.26 3.79 -21.61
CA PRO A 515 -4.03 2.88 -22.49
C PRO A 515 -4.49 1.60 -21.78
N GLY A 516 -3.74 1.21 -20.75
CA GLY A 516 -4.03 0.22 -19.73
C GLY A 516 -2.99 0.33 -18.61
N PRO A 517 -3.01 -0.55 -17.61
CA PRO A 517 -1.95 -0.62 -16.60
C PRO A 517 -0.61 -1.04 -17.22
N VAL A 518 0.50 -0.64 -16.61
CA VAL A 518 1.83 -1.12 -17.00
C VAL A 518 1.98 -2.59 -16.62
N LEU A 519 2.71 -3.36 -17.43
CA LEU A 519 3.12 -4.72 -17.08
C LEU A 519 4.02 -4.71 -15.84
N ARG A 520 3.48 -5.16 -14.69
CA ARG A 520 4.15 -5.17 -13.39
C ARG A 520 4.60 -6.57 -12.98
N ARG A 521 5.79 -6.64 -12.38
CA ARG A 521 6.28 -7.82 -11.68
C ARG A 521 5.73 -7.86 -10.26
N MET A 522 5.51 -9.08 -9.76
CA MET A 522 5.11 -9.28 -8.36
C MET A 522 6.22 -8.84 -7.41
N THR A 523 5.83 -8.28 -6.27
CA THR A 523 6.74 -8.01 -5.14
C THR A 523 7.21 -9.31 -4.49
N ALA A 524 8.23 -9.21 -3.63
CA ALA A 524 8.71 -10.37 -2.87
C ALA A 524 7.58 -10.99 -2.02
N GLU A 525 6.79 -10.14 -1.37
CA GLU A 525 5.62 -10.49 -0.57
C GLU A 525 4.56 -11.17 -1.43
N GLN A 526 4.24 -10.64 -2.62
CA GLN A 526 3.25 -11.24 -3.52
C GLN A 526 3.68 -12.62 -4.02
N ILE A 527 4.96 -12.79 -4.35
CA ILE A 527 5.50 -14.11 -4.74
C ILE A 527 5.38 -15.07 -3.56
N TRP A 528 5.83 -14.67 -2.37
CA TRP A 528 5.76 -15.51 -1.17
C TRP A 528 4.34 -15.90 -0.81
N ASP A 529 3.42 -14.94 -0.74
CA ASP A 529 2.02 -15.18 -0.37
C ASP A 529 1.30 -16.06 -1.41
N SER A 530 1.68 -15.94 -2.68
CA SER A 530 1.22 -16.86 -3.73
C SER A 530 1.72 -18.29 -3.51
N LEU A 531 2.96 -18.47 -3.04
CA LEU A 531 3.48 -19.80 -2.67
C LEU A 531 2.80 -20.35 -1.41
N VAL A 532 2.51 -19.50 -0.42
CA VAL A 532 1.72 -19.88 0.77
C VAL A 532 0.35 -20.41 0.37
N THR A 533 -0.30 -19.78 -0.60
CA THR A 533 -1.61 -20.20 -1.15
C THR A 533 -1.57 -21.60 -1.75
N LEU A 534 -0.45 -22.02 -2.32
CA LEU A 534 -0.28 -23.39 -2.84
C LEU A 534 -0.10 -24.43 -1.72
N THR A 535 0.32 -23.99 -0.55
CA THR A 535 0.65 -24.87 0.60
C THR A 535 -0.41 -24.92 1.68
N SER A 536 -1.28 -23.91 1.79
CA SER A 536 -2.33 -23.81 2.80
C SER A 536 -3.72 -23.71 2.15
N PRO A 537 -4.76 -24.42 2.67
CA PRO A 537 -6.14 -24.27 2.20
C PRO A 537 -6.72 -22.88 2.49
N ASN A 538 -6.24 -22.22 3.55
CA ASN A 538 -6.67 -20.91 3.95
C ASN A 538 -5.42 -20.07 4.27
N PRO A 539 -4.85 -19.40 3.27
CA PRO A 539 -3.65 -18.59 3.46
C PRO A 539 -3.90 -17.39 4.39
N ASP A 540 -5.14 -16.93 4.51
CA ASP A 540 -5.48 -15.66 5.18
C ASP A 540 -5.92 -15.86 6.65
N GLY A 541 -6.11 -17.12 7.09
CA GLY A 541 -6.64 -17.45 8.41
C GLY A 541 -5.63 -17.47 9.56
N VAL A 542 -4.32 -17.34 9.28
CA VAL A 542 -3.28 -17.30 10.32
C VAL A 542 -2.86 -15.86 10.55
N LEU A 543 -2.98 -15.38 11.79
CA LEU A 543 -2.75 -13.97 12.15
C LEU A 543 -1.72 -13.84 13.27
N ARG A 544 -0.78 -12.90 13.13
CA ARG A 544 0.12 -12.45 14.20
C ARG A 544 -0.65 -11.53 15.14
N ARG A 545 -0.78 -11.92 16.40
CA ARG A 545 -1.45 -11.16 17.46
C ARG A 545 -0.67 -11.21 18.78
N GLY A 546 -1.03 -10.34 19.70
CA GLY A 546 -0.44 -10.27 21.04
C GLY A 546 -0.25 -8.87 21.59
N TRP A 547 -0.88 -7.83 21.03
CA TRP A 547 -0.84 -6.50 21.61
C TRP A 547 -1.37 -6.48 23.05
N ASP A 548 -2.57 -7.05 23.31
CA ASP A 548 -3.15 -7.06 24.66
C ASP A 548 -2.25 -7.81 25.66
N ASP A 549 -1.78 -9.00 25.29
CA ASP A 549 -0.83 -9.79 26.08
C ASP A 549 0.46 -9.00 26.37
N TYR A 550 0.99 -8.30 25.36
CA TYR A 550 2.18 -7.48 25.52
C TYR A 550 1.94 -6.29 26.44
N LYS A 551 0.79 -5.63 26.33
CA LYS A 551 0.41 -4.51 27.18
C LYS A 551 0.29 -4.94 28.64
N GLU A 552 -0.40 -6.05 28.90
CA GLU A 552 -0.51 -6.62 30.25
C GLU A 552 0.87 -7.01 30.81
N LEU A 553 1.70 -7.64 29.98
CA LEU A 553 3.06 -8.02 30.36
C LEU A 553 3.92 -6.81 30.72
N MET A 554 3.86 -5.74 29.92
CA MET A 554 4.62 -4.50 30.15
C MET A 554 4.07 -3.66 31.30
N HIS A 555 2.87 -3.95 31.81
CA HIS A 555 2.35 -3.37 33.06
C HIS A 555 2.67 -4.20 34.31
N THR A 556 3.37 -5.32 34.18
CA THR A 556 3.78 -6.12 35.33
C THR A 556 4.80 -5.34 36.18
N ASP A 557 4.45 -5.06 37.45
CA ASP A 557 5.37 -4.43 38.39
C ASP A 557 6.57 -5.38 38.64
N PRO A 558 7.80 -4.99 38.26
CA PRO A 558 8.98 -5.84 38.41
C PRO A 558 9.24 -6.24 39.86
N LYS A 559 8.75 -5.47 40.85
CA LYS A 559 8.88 -5.80 42.27
C LYS A 559 8.17 -7.09 42.66
N THR A 560 7.14 -7.48 41.92
CA THR A 560 6.38 -8.72 42.18
C THR A 560 7.12 -9.98 41.75
N LEU A 561 8.13 -9.86 40.88
CA LEU A 561 8.98 -10.95 40.41
C LEU A 561 10.04 -11.30 41.45
N THR A 562 9.68 -12.16 42.40
CA THR A 562 10.48 -12.48 43.60
C THR A 562 11.12 -13.86 43.58
N SER A 563 10.72 -14.73 42.64
CA SER A 563 11.27 -16.08 42.48
C SER A 563 11.83 -16.32 41.08
N ALA A 564 12.77 -17.27 40.97
CA ALA A 564 13.37 -17.63 39.68
C ALA A 564 12.32 -18.15 38.67
N ASP A 565 11.31 -18.90 39.14
CA ASP A 565 10.26 -19.43 38.28
C ASP A 565 9.35 -18.31 37.73
N GLN A 566 9.00 -17.31 38.55
CA GLN A 566 8.25 -16.13 38.08
C GLN A 566 9.03 -15.34 37.03
N ILE A 567 10.33 -15.13 37.25
CA ILE A 567 11.19 -14.40 36.31
C ILE A 567 11.33 -15.18 35.00
N MET A 568 11.53 -16.50 35.08
CA MET A 568 11.61 -17.34 33.88
C MET A 568 10.29 -17.37 33.11
N LYS A 569 9.15 -17.44 33.82
CA LYS A 569 7.83 -17.34 33.20
C LYS A 569 7.63 -15.99 32.49
N PHE A 570 7.97 -14.88 33.15
CA PHE A 570 7.91 -13.54 32.53
C PHE A 570 8.76 -13.47 31.24
N LYS A 571 9.98 -14.02 31.28
CA LYS A 571 10.86 -14.08 30.08
C LYS A 571 10.29 -14.96 28.97
N GLU A 572 9.63 -16.06 29.34
CA GLU A 572 8.97 -16.95 28.39
C GLU A 572 7.74 -16.27 27.77
N ASP A 573 6.89 -15.64 28.56
CA ASP A 573 5.71 -14.92 28.12
C ASP A 573 6.12 -13.75 27.19
N PHE A 574 7.18 -12.99 27.53
CA PHE A 574 7.76 -11.99 26.63
C PHE A 574 8.23 -12.56 25.30
N SER A 575 8.80 -13.77 25.31
CA SER A 575 9.27 -14.42 24.08
C SER A 575 8.14 -14.92 23.19
N LYS A 576 6.94 -15.14 23.76
CA LYS A 576 5.72 -15.57 23.05
C LYS A 576 4.92 -14.41 22.47
N VAL A 577 5.17 -13.17 22.90
CA VAL A 577 4.56 -11.97 22.32
C VAL A 577 4.81 -11.91 20.81
N GLY A 578 3.73 -11.67 20.06
CA GLY A 578 3.73 -11.73 18.60
C GLY A 578 3.58 -13.15 18.07
N GLY A 579 2.98 -14.04 18.86
CA GLY A 579 2.66 -15.41 18.45
C GLY A 579 1.62 -15.46 17.34
N LEU A 580 1.59 -16.58 16.62
CA LEU A 580 0.58 -16.82 15.60
C LEU A 580 -0.70 -17.37 16.24
N THR A 581 -1.83 -16.88 15.77
CA THR A 581 -3.18 -17.29 16.15
C THR A 581 -3.91 -17.86 14.94
N ASP A 582 -4.86 -18.76 15.20
CA ASP A 582 -5.78 -19.26 14.18
C ASP A 582 -7.03 -18.36 14.03
N GLU A 583 -7.98 -18.77 13.19
CA GLU A 583 -9.23 -18.02 12.96
C GLU A 583 -10.10 -17.88 14.21
N SER A 584 -10.01 -18.83 15.14
CA SER A 584 -10.71 -18.78 16.42
C SER A 584 -10.03 -17.86 17.43
N GLN A 585 -8.91 -17.22 17.02
CA GLN A 585 -8.06 -16.36 17.83
C GLN A 585 -7.34 -17.12 18.94
N GLU A 586 -7.25 -18.44 18.83
CA GLU A 586 -6.49 -19.27 19.76
C GLU A 586 -5.01 -19.29 19.34
N MET A 587 -4.13 -19.19 20.33
CA MET A 587 -2.68 -19.23 20.10
C MET A 587 -2.28 -20.61 19.56
N MET A 588 -1.58 -20.63 18.43
CA MET A 588 -1.11 -21.87 17.82
C MET A 588 0.02 -22.49 18.65
N MET A 589 -0.33 -23.51 19.45
CA MET A 589 0.61 -24.25 20.29
C MET A 589 1.51 -25.20 19.49
N ASP A 590 0.97 -25.79 18.42
CA ASP A 590 1.74 -26.65 17.52
C ASP A 590 2.45 -25.81 16.46
N LYS A 591 3.76 -25.62 16.66
CA LYS A 591 4.64 -24.93 15.72
C LYS A 591 4.76 -25.62 14.36
N ASN A 592 4.32 -26.87 14.22
CA ASN A 592 4.34 -27.58 12.95
C ASN A 592 3.06 -27.36 12.13
N ALA A 593 1.99 -26.82 12.72
CA ALA A 593 0.71 -26.62 12.02
C ALA A 593 0.83 -25.68 10.80
N THR A 594 1.77 -24.74 10.84
CA THR A 594 2.05 -23.79 9.77
C THR A 594 3.29 -24.16 8.94
N ARG A 595 3.93 -25.31 9.23
CA ARG A 595 5.17 -25.71 8.57
C ARG A 595 4.94 -26.75 7.47
N VAL A 596 5.50 -26.49 6.30
CA VAL A 596 5.54 -27.43 5.16
C VAL A 596 6.99 -27.59 4.74
N GLY A 597 7.48 -28.82 4.64
CA GLY A 597 8.90 -29.08 4.35
C GLY A 597 9.87 -28.44 5.36
N GLY A 598 9.44 -28.26 6.62
CA GLY A 598 10.22 -27.60 7.68
C GLY A 598 10.28 -26.07 7.60
N VAL A 599 9.64 -25.46 6.59
CA VAL A 599 9.55 -24.01 6.42
C VAL A 599 8.20 -23.51 6.92
N GLU A 600 8.20 -22.40 7.65
CA GLU A 600 6.98 -21.74 8.13
C GLU A 600 6.29 -20.99 6.98
N MET A 601 5.15 -21.51 6.53
CA MET A 601 4.40 -21.03 5.37
C MET A 601 3.19 -20.22 5.82
N VAL A 602 3.45 -18.98 6.24
CA VAL A 602 2.42 -17.98 6.60
C VAL A 602 2.62 -16.71 5.77
N ARG A 603 1.57 -15.89 5.68
CA ARG A 603 1.59 -14.62 4.93
C ARG A 603 2.75 -13.73 5.38
N ALA A 604 3.40 -13.04 4.44
CA ALA A 604 4.58 -12.23 4.70
C ALA A 604 4.34 -11.15 5.77
N SER A 605 3.13 -10.61 5.84
CA SER A 605 2.67 -9.63 6.83
C SER A 605 2.64 -10.16 8.27
N GLU A 606 2.62 -11.49 8.44
CA GLU A 606 2.54 -12.17 9.74
C GLU A 606 3.91 -12.70 10.19
N MET A 607 4.92 -12.60 9.33
CA MET A 607 6.29 -13.00 9.67
C MET A 607 7.06 -11.85 10.34
N ARG A 608 8.33 -12.11 10.68
CA ARG A 608 9.29 -11.06 11.09
C ARG A 608 9.50 -10.03 9.98
N LEU A 609 9.55 -8.74 10.34
CA LEU A 609 9.69 -7.61 9.42
C LEU A 609 10.95 -6.78 9.72
N PRO A 610 11.86 -6.57 8.76
CA PRO A 610 12.05 -7.39 7.57
C PRO A 610 12.58 -8.79 7.94
N GLN A 611 12.55 -9.72 7.00
CA GLN A 611 13.25 -11.00 7.14
C GLN A 611 14.78 -10.81 7.16
N PRO A 612 15.55 -11.74 7.76
CA PRO A 612 17.00 -11.66 7.76
C PRO A 612 17.58 -11.88 6.35
N PRO A 613 18.78 -11.34 6.04
CA PRO A 613 19.49 -11.64 4.80
C PRO A 613 19.60 -13.15 4.57
N GLY A 614 19.37 -13.60 3.33
CA GLY A 614 19.34 -15.01 2.95
C GLY A 614 17.96 -15.67 3.03
N HIS A 615 16.98 -15.04 3.69
CA HIS A 615 15.58 -15.46 3.57
C HIS A 615 15.05 -15.19 2.15
N PHE A 616 14.06 -15.98 1.71
CA PHE A 616 13.41 -15.83 0.40
C PHE A 616 12.96 -14.38 0.14
N LEU A 617 12.12 -13.82 1.01
CA LEU A 617 11.63 -12.43 0.90
C LEU A 617 12.77 -11.43 0.65
N ARG A 618 13.88 -11.53 1.39
CA ARG A 618 15.04 -10.64 1.21
C ARG A 618 15.77 -10.83 -0.11
N MET A 619 15.91 -12.07 -0.59
CA MET A 619 16.52 -12.35 -1.90
C MET A 619 15.64 -11.85 -3.06
N PHE A 620 14.32 -11.84 -2.87
CA PHE A 620 13.35 -11.40 -3.87
C PHE A 620 13.06 -9.89 -3.81
N GLY A 621 13.76 -9.16 -2.95
CA GLY A 621 13.75 -7.70 -2.93
C GLY A 621 12.77 -7.07 -1.94
N GLN A 622 12.34 -7.78 -0.90
CA GLN A 622 11.65 -7.15 0.24
C GLN A 622 12.48 -5.98 0.77
N SER A 623 11.84 -4.84 1.04
CA SER A 623 12.43 -3.65 1.67
C SER A 623 13.11 -3.97 3.01
N ASP A 624 14.22 -3.30 3.32
CA ASP A 624 14.85 -3.41 4.66
C ASP A 624 14.19 -2.51 5.70
N LYS A 625 13.27 -1.65 5.25
CA LYS A 625 12.51 -0.70 6.06
C LYS A 625 13.43 0.26 6.83
N GLN A 626 14.66 0.44 6.36
CA GLN A 626 15.58 1.48 6.82
C GLN A 626 15.38 2.77 6.03
N LEU A 627 15.10 2.64 4.73
CA LEU A 627 14.68 3.71 3.83
C LEU A 627 13.21 3.54 3.46
N ILE A 628 12.58 4.62 3.02
CA ILE A 628 11.20 4.61 2.53
C ILE A 628 11.19 3.89 1.17
N GLU A 629 10.30 2.93 0.98
CA GLU A 629 10.00 2.30 -0.31
C GLU A 629 11.20 1.71 -1.07
N ASN A 630 12.18 1.15 -0.35
CA ASN A 630 13.40 0.59 -0.97
C ASN A 630 13.29 -0.88 -1.40
N GLN A 631 12.06 -1.38 -1.58
CA GLN A 631 11.82 -2.68 -2.19
C GLN A 631 12.26 -2.73 -3.66
N PHE A 632 12.58 -3.93 -4.16
CA PHE A 632 13.10 -4.15 -5.50
C PHE A 632 12.37 -5.28 -6.23
N THR A 633 11.75 -4.97 -7.37
CA THR A 633 11.03 -5.94 -8.21
C THR A 633 11.82 -6.36 -9.47
N GLY A 634 13.03 -5.83 -9.65
CA GLY A 634 13.90 -6.19 -10.77
C GLY A 634 14.42 -7.62 -10.67
N GLY A 635 14.78 -8.18 -11.81
CA GLY A 635 15.26 -9.57 -11.90
C GLY A 635 16.73 -9.67 -11.54
N SER A 636 17.09 -10.65 -10.73
CA SER A 636 18.49 -10.93 -10.39
C SER A 636 18.85 -12.40 -10.57
N SER A 637 20.13 -12.68 -10.88
CA SER A 637 20.62 -14.06 -10.98
C SER A 637 20.38 -14.87 -9.69
N PRO A 638 20.56 -14.32 -8.47
CA PRO A 638 20.22 -15.02 -7.23
C PRO A 638 18.74 -15.45 -7.14
N GLN A 639 17.79 -14.61 -7.57
CA GLN A 639 16.37 -14.97 -7.58
C GLN A 639 16.09 -16.18 -8.48
N VAL A 640 16.63 -16.16 -9.71
CA VAL A 640 16.47 -17.27 -10.65
C VAL A 640 17.09 -18.54 -10.09
N MET A 641 18.29 -18.46 -9.49
CA MET A 641 18.94 -19.61 -8.87
C MET A 641 18.15 -20.14 -7.66
N ALA A 642 17.50 -19.26 -6.89
CA ALA A 642 16.64 -19.62 -5.78
C ALA A 642 15.35 -20.32 -6.24
N LEU A 643 14.73 -19.92 -7.36
CA LEU A 643 13.58 -20.66 -7.91
C LEU A 643 13.97 -22.02 -8.49
N LEU A 644 15.15 -22.12 -9.12
CA LEU A 644 15.59 -23.38 -9.72
C LEU A 644 16.06 -24.40 -8.67
N ASN A 645 16.85 -23.97 -7.68
CA ASN A 645 17.55 -24.86 -6.75
C ASN A 645 17.16 -24.67 -5.28
N GLY A 646 16.25 -23.74 -4.96
CA GLY A 646 15.90 -23.42 -3.59
C GLY A 646 15.03 -24.48 -2.93
N ASN A 647 15.07 -24.48 -1.59
CA ASN A 647 14.29 -25.38 -0.75
C ASN A 647 12.77 -25.23 -0.98
N ILE A 648 12.30 -23.99 -1.15
CA ILE A 648 10.86 -23.71 -1.34
C ILE A 648 10.31 -24.42 -2.58
N THR A 649 10.96 -24.28 -3.73
CA THR A 649 10.45 -24.85 -4.98
C THR A 649 10.69 -26.35 -5.12
N ASN A 650 11.75 -26.89 -4.53
CA ASN A 650 12.12 -28.30 -4.68
C ASN A 650 11.60 -29.22 -3.57
N GLU A 651 11.44 -28.73 -2.34
CA GLU A 651 10.99 -29.55 -1.21
C GLU A 651 9.61 -29.14 -0.72
N VAL A 652 9.35 -27.83 -0.53
CA VAL A 652 8.09 -27.36 0.05
C VAL A 652 6.92 -27.53 -0.94
N LEU A 653 7.06 -27.07 -2.18
CA LEU A 653 5.99 -27.18 -3.19
C LEU A 653 5.78 -28.60 -3.72
N ALA A 654 6.79 -29.47 -3.60
CA ALA A 654 6.72 -30.87 -4.00
C ALA A 654 6.38 -31.81 -2.83
N SER A 655 6.20 -31.27 -1.63
CA SER A 655 5.92 -32.05 -0.43
C SER A 655 4.50 -32.62 -0.48
N PRO A 656 4.29 -33.89 -0.08
CA PRO A 656 2.95 -34.47 0.07
C PRO A 656 2.05 -33.73 1.06
N GLU A 657 2.64 -32.94 1.97
CA GLU A 657 1.96 -32.11 2.95
C GLU A 657 1.42 -30.80 2.35
N ALA A 658 1.92 -30.35 1.19
CA ALA A 658 1.44 -29.15 0.53
C ALA A 658 -0.03 -29.31 0.10
N TYR A 659 -0.87 -28.31 0.42
CA TYR A 659 -2.31 -28.35 0.14
C TYR A 659 -2.63 -28.71 -1.31
N LEU A 660 -2.07 -28.01 -2.29
CA LEU A 660 -2.36 -28.25 -3.71
C LEU A 660 -2.01 -29.69 -4.13
N ILE A 661 -0.86 -30.21 -3.66
CA ILE A 661 -0.43 -31.58 -3.98
C ILE A 661 -1.41 -32.59 -3.39
N LYS A 662 -1.76 -32.43 -2.10
CA LYS A 662 -2.71 -33.30 -1.40
C LYS A 662 -4.09 -33.29 -2.05
N ASP A 663 -4.58 -32.10 -2.40
CA ASP A 663 -5.90 -31.89 -2.98
C ASP A 663 -5.98 -32.45 -4.42
N VAL A 664 -4.95 -32.24 -5.25
CA VAL A 664 -4.87 -32.81 -6.61
C VAL A 664 -4.65 -34.32 -6.57
N ALA A 665 -3.91 -34.85 -5.59
CA ALA A 665 -3.70 -36.29 -5.43
C ALA A 665 -5.01 -37.00 -5.04
N ASN A 666 -5.76 -36.44 -4.08
CA ASN A 666 -6.99 -37.04 -3.53
C ASN A 666 -8.24 -36.84 -4.40
N GLY A 667 -8.21 -35.92 -5.37
CA GLY A 667 -9.35 -35.61 -6.24
C GLY A 667 -9.84 -36.82 -7.07
N THR A 668 -11.12 -37.18 -6.91
CA THR A 668 -11.80 -38.24 -7.67
C THR A 668 -12.27 -37.74 -9.05
N ARG A 669 -11.37 -37.64 -10.03
CA ARG A 669 -11.66 -37.65 -11.49
C ARG A 669 -10.35 -37.70 -12.29
N GLY A 670 -10.39 -38.29 -13.49
CA GLY A 670 -9.22 -38.79 -14.22
C GLY A 670 -8.08 -37.79 -14.51
N LYS A 671 -6.93 -38.30 -14.98
CA LYS A 671 -5.66 -37.57 -15.19
C LYS A 671 -5.75 -36.25 -15.98
N GLY A 672 -6.78 -36.05 -16.81
CA GLY A 672 -7.00 -34.81 -17.56
C GLY A 672 -7.41 -33.60 -16.71
N ASP A 673 -8.01 -33.85 -15.54
CA ASP A 673 -8.52 -32.86 -14.58
C ASP A 673 -7.39 -32.29 -13.71
N LYS A 674 -6.39 -33.12 -13.38
CA LYS A 674 -5.24 -32.73 -12.53
C LYS A 674 -4.40 -31.61 -13.13
N VAL A 675 -4.12 -31.66 -14.45
CA VAL A 675 -3.31 -30.62 -15.11
C VAL A 675 -4.05 -29.28 -15.15
N GLU A 676 -5.35 -29.30 -15.43
CA GLU A 676 -6.17 -28.09 -15.45
C GLU A 676 -6.21 -27.44 -14.07
N LYS A 677 -6.38 -28.24 -13.01
CA LYS A 677 -6.30 -27.77 -11.63
C LYS A 677 -4.97 -27.10 -11.29
N LEU A 678 -3.84 -27.68 -11.71
CA LEU A 678 -2.51 -27.08 -11.49
C LEU A 678 -2.33 -25.75 -12.22
N PHE A 679 -2.72 -25.69 -13.50
CA PHE A 679 -2.63 -24.47 -14.30
C PHE A 679 -3.52 -23.37 -13.74
N LEU A 680 -4.77 -23.70 -13.38
CA LEU A 680 -5.70 -22.73 -12.81
C LEU A 680 -5.24 -22.22 -11.44
N SER A 681 -4.65 -23.08 -10.61
CA SER A 681 -4.17 -22.68 -9.28
C SER A 681 -2.91 -21.82 -9.30
N ILE A 682 -2.05 -21.95 -10.32
CA ILE A 682 -0.74 -21.26 -10.36
C ILE A 682 -0.75 -20.06 -11.32
N LEU A 683 -1.33 -20.24 -12.51
CA LEU A 683 -1.37 -19.24 -13.58
C LEU A 683 -2.76 -18.66 -13.80
N THR A 684 -3.79 -19.16 -13.10
CA THR A 684 -5.17 -18.62 -13.18
C THR A 684 -5.79 -18.72 -14.58
N ARG A 685 -5.27 -19.61 -15.43
CA ARG A 685 -5.82 -19.91 -16.77
C ARG A 685 -5.81 -21.39 -17.09
N TYR A 686 -6.55 -21.79 -18.10
CA TYR A 686 -6.52 -23.15 -18.63
C TYR A 686 -5.27 -23.39 -19.51
N PRO A 687 -4.72 -24.63 -19.51
CA PRO A 687 -3.59 -24.98 -20.36
C PRO A 687 -4.01 -25.08 -21.82
N THR A 688 -3.13 -24.70 -22.73
CA THR A 688 -3.26 -25.01 -24.15
C THR A 688 -3.12 -26.52 -24.41
N SER A 689 -3.51 -26.99 -25.60
CA SER A 689 -3.39 -28.42 -25.94
C SER A 689 -1.93 -28.92 -25.91
N GLU A 690 -0.98 -28.07 -26.27
CA GLU A 690 0.46 -28.38 -26.24
C GLU A 690 0.97 -28.46 -24.79
N GLU A 691 0.65 -27.45 -23.97
CA GLU A 691 1.01 -27.41 -22.55
C GLU A 691 0.42 -28.59 -21.78
N LYS A 692 -0.84 -28.94 -22.06
CA LYS A 692 -1.51 -30.09 -21.45
C LYS A 692 -0.79 -31.41 -21.76
N SER A 693 -0.32 -31.59 -23.00
CA SER A 693 0.45 -32.75 -23.42
C SER A 693 1.84 -32.80 -22.75
N ALA A 694 2.52 -31.65 -22.67
CA ALA A 694 3.83 -31.53 -22.03
C ALA A 694 3.74 -31.81 -20.52
N ALA A 695 2.80 -31.20 -19.81
CA ALA A 695 2.57 -31.43 -18.38
C ALA A 695 2.18 -32.89 -18.08
N SER A 696 1.31 -33.48 -18.91
CA SER A 696 0.94 -34.90 -18.81
C SER A 696 2.13 -35.84 -19.00
N SER A 697 3.11 -35.44 -19.80
CA SER A 697 4.36 -36.19 -20.00
C SER A 697 5.31 -36.03 -18.81
N GLY A 698 5.39 -34.83 -18.23
CA GLY A 698 6.19 -34.53 -17.03
C GLY A 698 5.73 -35.28 -15.77
N MET A 699 4.43 -35.61 -15.67
CA MET A 699 3.88 -36.42 -14.58
C MET A 699 4.17 -37.94 -14.71
N ARG A 700 4.88 -38.40 -15.75
CA ARG A 700 5.22 -39.83 -15.90
C ARG A 700 6.47 -40.16 -15.08
N VAL A 701 6.28 -40.61 -13.84
CA VAL A 701 7.39 -41.12 -13.00
C VAL A 701 8.04 -42.34 -13.67
N LYS A 702 9.36 -42.31 -13.88
CA LYS A 702 10.12 -43.49 -14.32
C LYS A 702 10.39 -44.40 -13.12
N GLY A 703 9.77 -45.59 -13.10
CA GLY A 703 10.21 -46.72 -12.26
C GLY A 703 9.65 -46.82 -10.84
N GLY A 704 8.58 -46.09 -10.49
CA GLY A 704 7.86 -46.22 -9.22
C GLY A 704 6.51 -46.93 -9.35
N ASP A 705 6.04 -47.53 -8.25
CA ASP A 705 4.67 -48.06 -8.18
C ASP A 705 3.67 -46.90 -8.30
N ARG A 706 2.61 -47.08 -9.09
CA ARG A 706 1.64 -45.99 -9.37
C ARG A 706 0.80 -45.62 -8.15
N ASP A 707 0.77 -46.49 -7.15
CA ASP A 707 -0.03 -46.34 -5.94
C ASP A 707 0.81 -45.81 -4.76
N ASP A 708 2.09 -45.44 -4.96
CA ASP A 708 2.91 -44.77 -3.93
C ASP A 708 2.57 -43.26 -3.88
N PRO A 709 1.97 -42.75 -2.78
CA PRO A 709 1.63 -41.34 -2.64
C PRO A 709 2.83 -40.40 -2.79
N LYS A 710 4.06 -40.87 -2.46
CA LYS A 710 5.28 -40.06 -2.61
C LYS A 710 5.70 -39.93 -4.08
N ALA A 711 5.55 -41.01 -4.85
CA ALA A 711 5.84 -40.98 -6.29
C ALA A 711 4.85 -40.07 -7.03
N GLU A 712 3.56 -40.10 -6.65
CA GLU A 712 2.55 -39.20 -7.21
C GLU A 712 2.79 -37.74 -6.83
N ALA A 713 3.12 -37.45 -5.56
CA ALA A 713 3.46 -36.10 -5.11
C ALA A 713 4.66 -35.52 -5.88
N LEU A 714 5.71 -36.33 -6.11
CA LEU A 714 6.88 -35.92 -6.89
C LEU A 714 6.52 -35.62 -8.36
N ALA A 715 5.62 -36.40 -8.94
CA ALA A 715 5.15 -36.20 -10.32
C ALA A 715 4.41 -34.87 -10.49
N LEU A 716 3.55 -34.55 -9.53
CA LEU A 716 2.82 -33.28 -9.47
C LEU A 716 3.79 -32.11 -9.19
N GLY A 717 4.72 -32.31 -8.27
CA GLY A 717 5.77 -31.35 -7.91
C GLY A 717 6.62 -30.91 -9.11
N ASN A 718 6.94 -31.82 -10.04
CA ASN A 718 7.66 -31.46 -11.27
C ASN A 718 6.90 -30.44 -12.14
N VAL A 719 5.58 -30.58 -12.23
CA VAL A 719 4.74 -29.65 -13.01
C VAL A 719 4.59 -28.33 -12.26
N VAL A 720 4.35 -28.36 -10.95
CA VAL A 720 4.30 -27.16 -10.10
C VAL A 720 5.60 -26.36 -10.22
N TRP A 721 6.74 -27.03 -10.09
CA TRP A 721 8.07 -26.42 -10.24
C TRP A 721 8.22 -25.76 -11.61
N ALA A 722 7.80 -26.44 -12.69
CA ALA A 722 7.90 -25.89 -14.03
C ALA A 722 7.03 -24.63 -14.21
N LEU A 723 5.81 -24.63 -13.67
CA LEU A 723 4.87 -23.50 -13.76
C LEU A 723 5.36 -22.29 -12.97
N VAL A 724 5.83 -22.48 -11.73
CA VAL A 724 6.35 -21.40 -10.87
C VAL A 724 7.63 -20.77 -11.44
N ASN A 725 8.42 -21.54 -12.21
CA ASN A 725 9.63 -21.04 -12.88
C ASN A 725 9.35 -20.38 -14.24
N THR A 726 8.09 -20.29 -14.68
CA THR A 726 7.75 -19.57 -15.91
C THR A 726 7.89 -18.05 -15.72
N ARG A 727 8.11 -17.33 -16.82
CA ARG A 727 8.05 -15.87 -16.80
C ARG A 727 6.65 -15.38 -16.45
N GLU A 728 5.62 -16.07 -16.93
CA GLU A 728 4.21 -15.74 -16.70
C GLU A 728 3.87 -15.64 -15.21
N PHE A 729 4.35 -16.61 -14.40
CA PHE A 729 4.12 -16.60 -12.97
C PHE A 729 4.62 -15.33 -12.27
N LEU A 730 5.70 -14.71 -12.75
CA LEU A 730 6.33 -13.55 -12.09
C LEU A 730 5.58 -12.22 -12.31
N PHE A 731 4.61 -12.16 -13.22
CA PHE A 731 3.87 -10.95 -13.52
C PHE A 731 2.47 -10.98 -12.91
N ILE A 732 1.93 -9.79 -12.65
CA ILE A 732 0.59 -9.57 -12.09
C ILE A 732 -0.52 -9.92 -13.10
N GLN A 733 -0.18 -10.06 -14.38
CA GLN A 733 -1.11 -10.33 -15.47
C GLN A 733 -1.46 -11.80 -15.64
#